data_AF-A0A8T0HCP5-F1
#
_entry.id   AF-A0A8T0HCP5-F1
#
_cell.length_a   1.000
_cell.length_b   1.000
_cell.length_c   1.000
_cell.angle_alpha   90.00
_cell.angle_beta   90.00
_cell.angle_gamma   90.00
#
_symmetry.space_group_name_H-M   'P 1'
#
loop_
_entity.id
_entity.type
_entity.pdbx_description
1 polymer ?
#
loop_
_entity_poly.entity_id
_entity_poly.type
_entity_poly.pdbx_seq_one_letter_code
_entity_poly.pdbx_strand_id
1 'polypeptide(L)'
;MATERDQDHERIRTVCAQVPLIDAHAHNVVALESTLPFLQCFSEARGHEALSSVPHSLSFQRSLKDLADLYGCEPSLAAIEQFRKTEGLTSISEKCFDAANIEFVLLDDGLTMDKMVSLGWHRKYIPGVHRVLRIETVAEAILNQGIQANVRWTLESFEHRFSSTLESFSSKVVAFKSIAAYRSGLRINPLVSAQESENGLFDNLRAGAPVRVSNKALIDFIFTRALEVATQRDVPLQIHTGFGDKDLQLELANPLHLRAVLEHPSYANARVVLLHGSYPFMREASYLASVYPQVHLDFGLVVPKLSVRGMRCAVSDLMDLAPLNKIMFSTDGYAFPETFYLGAKWSREILSRVLIEAYDNGDMPINEALAAADGILGRNALDFYKLEGRGGFSASTDSLSKLNQAATAGYAASVASMDRTPSFQPRLPPSLRTLPNSKSIKLDSASQLASPRAPKVDILDEKVIDPIVIVEKDLHEGIDVKHVRLLFSDGSGQRRCRVVPVKRYEGVVMDHGLGITQACMAMTSFSDAPAADSGLTAIGEIRLMPDISTRRRLPWFPEHEIALVDMHSKPGSPWQYCPRSTLRNVTQTLEKEFGLTLRAGFESEFYLLKRATEGKKKWVGIDATPYCSSAGFNSASPILSEITSTLSALDIQIEQMHCESGGGQFELAVGHFPCLVAADNLLLLRETVTAVADKHDLRATFLPKYFPSGPGVGSHVHLSIWQGENNVLMGKGSGSKYGMSKQGQEFMAGVLHHLPAIFAMTCTVPNSYERIQPNTWSGAYKCWGRDNREAPLRTASPPGCDADMVSNFELKSFDGCANPHLGLAAVIAAGMDGLRKHRQLPEPTEVNPDELAGKIEALPKSLVEAVTALEGDSVLRDVLGEPLVKAVIAIRKAEVEYYKGKEGAEEMLVERY
;
A
#
# COMPACT_ATOMS: atom_id res chain seq x y z
N MET A 1 -31.23 52.44 -0.22
CA MET A 1 -29.92 52.63 -0.87
C MET A 1 -28.92 51.82 -0.06
N ALA A 2 -28.10 50.97 -0.69
CA ALA A 2 -27.05 50.23 0.01
C ALA A 2 -26.06 51.24 0.63
N THR A 3 -25.61 51.00 1.86
CA THR A 3 -24.59 51.86 2.50
C THR A 3 -23.25 51.73 1.77
N GLU A 4 -22.33 52.70 1.92
CA GLU A 4 -20.98 52.62 1.34
C GLU A 4 -20.27 51.31 1.74
N ARG A 5 -20.47 50.87 2.99
CA ARG A 5 -19.97 49.59 3.49
C ARG A 5 -20.57 48.38 2.78
N ASP A 6 -21.89 48.38 2.52
CA ASP A 6 -22.53 47.29 1.77
C ASP A 6 -21.98 47.19 0.34
N GLN A 7 -21.63 48.34 -0.28
CA GLN A 7 -21.01 48.39 -1.61
C GLN A 7 -19.59 47.84 -1.57
N ASP A 8 -18.80 48.18 -0.55
CA ASP A 8 -17.44 47.68 -0.36
C ASP A 8 -17.41 46.17 -0.09
N HIS A 9 -18.34 45.65 0.73
CA HIS A 9 -18.50 44.19 0.92
C HIS A 9 -18.75 43.48 -0.40
N GLU A 10 -19.63 44.04 -1.23
CA GLU A 10 -19.95 43.45 -2.53
C GLU A 10 -18.77 43.51 -3.51
N ARG A 11 -17.96 44.58 -3.46
CA ARG A 11 -16.71 44.67 -4.23
C ARG A 11 -15.74 43.56 -3.85
N ILE A 12 -15.54 43.28 -2.56
CA ILE A 12 -14.67 42.19 -2.10
C ILE A 12 -15.18 40.84 -2.60
N ARG A 13 -16.48 40.55 -2.43
CA ARG A 13 -17.08 39.29 -2.93
C ARG A 13 -16.92 39.16 -4.44
N THR A 14 -17.15 40.24 -5.19
CA THR A 14 -17.05 40.26 -6.65
C THR A 14 -15.63 39.93 -7.10
N VAL A 15 -14.61 40.56 -6.50
CA VAL A 15 -13.20 40.27 -6.84
C VAL A 15 -12.87 38.83 -6.49
N CYS A 16 -13.18 38.37 -5.27
CA CYS A 16 -12.96 36.97 -4.88
C CYS A 16 -13.67 35.97 -5.80
N ALA A 17 -14.83 36.31 -6.39
CA ALA A 17 -15.55 35.44 -7.30
C ALA A 17 -14.97 35.41 -8.73
N GLN A 18 -14.39 36.52 -9.20
CA GLN A 18 -13.99 36.70 -10.60
C GLN A 18 -12.52 36.41 -10.90
N VAL A 19 -11.62 36.56 -9.91
CA VAL A 19 -10.17 36.34 -10.10
C VAL A 19 -9.91 34.92 -10.64
N PRO A 20 -9.24 34.74 -11.79
CA PRO A 20 -8.78 33.43 -12.23
C PRO A 20 -7.82 32.83 -11.20
N LEU A 21 -8.04 31.57 -10.79
CA LEU A 21 -7.23 30.96 -9.74
C LEU A 21 -5.92 30.43 -10.28
N ILE A 22 -4.85 30.65 -9.52
CA ILE A 22 -3.62 29.87 -9.66
C ILE A 22 -3.62 28.84 -8.54
N ASP A 23 -3.97 27.61 -8.89
CA ASP A 23 -3.97 26.48 -7.97
C ASP A 23 -2.54 26.00 -7.73
N ALA A 24 -1.93 26.49 -6.64
CA ALA A 24 -0.51 26.32 -6.35
C ALA A 24 -0.11 24.89 -5.97
N HIS A 25 -1.07 24.01 -5.68
CA HIS A 25 -0.81 22.60 -5.36
C HIS A 25 -2.06 21.74 -5.52
N ALA A 26 -1.94 20.70 -6.34
CA ALA A 26 -2.92 19.63 -6.44
C ALA A 26 -2.26 18.32 -6.88
N HIS A 27 -3.06 17.27 -6.94
CA HIS A 27 -2.70 15.92 -7.36
C HIS A 27 -3.49 15.52 -8.61
N ASN A 28 -3.12 14.37 -9.18
CA ASN A 28 -3.74 13.91 -10.41
C ASN A 28 -5.21 13.45 -10.22
N VAL A 29 -5.96 13.39 -11.33
CA VAL A 29 -7.31 12.83 -11.39
C VAL A 29 -7.23 11.36 -11.79
N VAL A 30 -8.15 10.56 -11.30
CA VAL A 30 -8.32 9.15 -11.67
C VAL A 30 -9.54 8.94 -12.56
N ALA A 31 -9.50 7.89 -13.38
CA ALA A 31 -10.64 7.47 -14.18
C ALA A 31 -11.82 7.03 -13.30
N LEU A 32 -13.05 7.03 -13.84
CA LEU A 32 -14.25 6.61 -13.08
C LEU A 32 -14.20 5.14 -12.66
N GLU A 33 -13.39 4.34 -13.34
CA GLU A 33 -13.13 2.92 -13.06
C GLU A 33 -12.06 2.70 -11.97
N SER A 34 -11.54 3.78 -11.37
CA SER A 34 -10.65 3.68 -10.21
C SER A 34 -11.32 2.98 -9.04
N THR A 35 -10.51 2.25 -8.28
CA THR A 35 -10.89 1.58 -7.04
C THR A 35 -11.03 2.54 -5.87
N LEU A 36 -10.64 3.82 -6.02
CA LEU A 36 -10.76 4.81 -4.97
C LEU A 36 -12.24 5.11 -4.65
N PRO A 37 -12.69 4.92 -3.39
CA PRO A 37 -14.06 5.22 -3.00
C PRO A 37 -14.34 6.72 -3.15
N PHE A 38 -15.44 7.08 -3.83
CA PHE A 38 -15.80 8.49 -4.03
C PHE A 38 -15.99 9.28 -2.72
N LEU A 39 -16.30 8.59 -1.62
CA LEU A 39 -16.35 9.19 -0.29
C LEU A 39 -15.04 9.91 0.12
N GLN A 40 -13.89 9.55 -0.46
CA GLN A 40 -12.61 10.24 -0.24
C GLN A 40 -12.58 11.67 -0.82
N CYS A 41 -13.50 12.02 -1.72
CA CYS A 41 -13.72 13.40 -2.12
C CYS A 41 -13.96 14.31 -0.88
N PHE A 42 -14.60 13.77 0.17
CA PHE A 42 -15.02 14.55 1.34
C PHE A 42 -14.10 14.40 2.57
N SER A 43 -13.14 13.47 2.58
CA SER A 43 -12.33 13.12 3.77
C SER A 43 -11.00 12.44 3.40
N GLU A 44 -9.99 12.59 4.25
CA GLU A 44 -8.70 11.85 4.18
C GLU A 44 -8.80 10.40 4.70
N ALA A 45 -10.00 9.98 5.12
CA ALA A 45 -10.23 8.64 5.65
C ALA A 45 -9.91 7.53 4.64
N ARG A 46 -9.26 6.46 5.12
CA ARG A 46 -8.99 5.24 4.36
C ARG A 46 -9.52 4.01 5.10
N GLY A 47 -9.90 2.99 4.34
CA GLY A 47 -10.48 1.76 4.88
C GLY A 47 -11.98 1.87 5.13
N HIS A 48 -12.66 0.72 5.09
CA HIS A 48 -14.13 0.66 5.12
C HIS A 48 -14.72 1.31 6.37
N GLU A 49 -14.17 1.04 7.56
CA GLU A 49 -14.71 1.53 8.83
C GLU A 49 -14.69 3.05 8.91
N ALA A 50 -13.53 3.67 8.67
CA ALA A 50 -13.38 5.12 8.72
C ALA A 50 -14.24 5.81 7.64
N LEU A 51 -14.30 5.24 6.43
CA LEU A 51 -15.13 5.77 5.34
C LEU A 51 -16.63 5.71 5.65
N SER A 52 -17.10 4.69 6.38
CA SER A 52 -18.52 4.57 6.76
C SER A 52 -19.00 5.73 7.65
N SER A 53 -18.09 6.41 8.34
CA SER A 53 -18.39 7.56 9.20
C SER A 53 -18.38 8.90 8.46
N VAL A 54 -17.81 8.97 7.24
CA VAL A 54 -17.70 10.20 6.45
C VAL A 54 -19.04 10.89 6.20
N PRO A 55 -20.15 10.17 5.92
CA PRO A 55 -21.48 10.78 5.74
C PRO A 55 -21.96 11.60 6.96
N HIS A 56 -21.43 11.35 8.15
CA HIS A 56 -21.80 12.08 9.37
C HIS A 56 -20.94 13.32 9.63
N SER A 57 -19.99 13.64 8.75
CA SER A 57 -19.13 14.82 8.90
C SER A 57 -19.76 16.10 8.33
N LEU A 58 -19.41 17.24 8.92
CA LEU A 58 -19.85 18.56 8.42
C LEU A 58 -19.34 18.85 7.00
N SER A 59 -18.11 18.42 6.69
CA SER A 59 -17.51 18.54 5.36
C SER A 59 -18.34 17.83 4.30
N PHE A 60 -18.73 16.59 4.57
CA PHE A 60 -19.60 15.81 3.68
C PHE A 60 -20.95 16.49 3.50
N GLN A 61 -21.65 16.82 4.58
CA GLN A 61 -23.01 17.37 4.53
C GLN A 61 -23.12 18.68 3.74
N ARG A 62 -22.07 19.50 3.79
CA ARG A 62 -21.98 20.77 3.04
C ARG A 62 -21.61 20.53 1.59
N SER A 63 -20.53 19.79 1.35
CA SER A 63 -19.98 19.58 0.01
C SER A 63 -20.89 18.73 -0.87
N LEU A 64 -21.67 17.82 -0.27
CA LEU A 64 -22.71 17.04 -0.97
C LEU A 64 -23.76 17.97 -1.61
N LYS A 65 -24.21 19.00 -0.89
CA LYS A 65 -25.19 19.98 -1.41
C LYS A 65 -24.58 20.79 -2.54
N ASP A 66 -23.34 21.25 -2.37
CA ASP A 66 -22.65 22.04 -3.39
C ASP A 66 -22.42 21.27 -4.71
N LEU A 67 -22.15 19.97 -4.62
CA LEU A 67 -22.04 19.11 -5.80
C LEU A 67 -23.39 18.80 -6.43
N ALA A 68 -24.43 18.60 -5.61
CA ALA A 68 -25.78 18.41 -6.11
C ALA A 68 -26.31 19.64 -6.85
N ASP A 69 -26.02 20.84 -6.33
CA ASP A 69 -26.34 22.11 -6.98
C ASP A 69 -25.55 22.27 -8.29
N LEU A 70 -24.25 21.94 -8.31
CA LEU A 70 -23.42 21.99 -9.51
C LEU A 70 -23.95 21.04 -10.60
N TYR A 71 -24.40 19.86 -10.21
CA TYR A 71 -24.89 18.83 -11.13
C TYR A 71 -26.38 18.96 -11.48
N GLY A 72 -27.13 19.77 -10.73
CA GLY A 72 -28.58 19.93 -10.90
C GLY A 72 -29.35 18.66 -10.50
N CYS A 73 -28.90 17.96 -9.45
CA CYS A 73 -29.52 16.72 -8.97
C CYS A 73 -29.94 16.82 -7.50
N GLU A 74 -30.64 15.79 -7.01
CA GLU A 74 -31.01 15.71 -5.58
C GLU A 74 -29.76 15.66 -4.68
N PRO A 75 -29.78 16.31 -3.49
CA PRO A 75 -28.64 16.36 -2.56
C PRO A 75 -28.45 15.04 -1.79
N SER A 76 -28.09 13.99 -2.53
CA SER A 76 -27.81 12.66 -2.00
C SER A 76 -26.57 12.06 -2.67
N LEU A 77 -25.83 11.22 -1.93
CA LEU A 77 -24.63 10.55 -2.47
C LEU A 77 -24.99 9.68 -3.67
N ALA A 78 -26.10 8.94 -3.59
CA ALA A 78 -26.57 8.09 -4.67
C ALA A 78 -26.89 8.87 -5.95
N ALA A 79 -27.51 10.05 -5.84
CA ALA A 79 -27.82 10.88 -7.00
C ALA A 79 -26.54 11.44 -7.67
N ILE A 80 -25.56 11.88 -6.87
CA ILE A 80 -24.28 12.35 -7.39
C ILE A 80 -23.51 11.20 -8.04
N GLU A 81 -23.41 10.04 -7.40
CA GLU A 81 -22.74 8.88 -8.00
C GLU A 81 -23.43 8.40 -9.27
N GLN A 82 -24.76 8.48 -9.32
CA GLN A 82 -25.51 8.16 -10.54
C GLN A 82 -25.26 9.18 -11.66
N PHE A 83 -25.21 10.47 -11.33
CA PHE A 83 -24.82 11.52 -12.28
C PHE A 83 -23.42 11.24 -12.83
N ARG A 84 -22.45 10.96 -11.95
CA ARG A 84 -21.06 10.65 -12.34
C ARG A 84 -20.98 9.46 -13.31
N LYS A 85 -21.72 8.39 -13.01
CA LYS A 85 -21.80 7.19 -13.87
C LYS A 85 -22.45 7.48 -15.23
N THR A 86 -23.41 8.38 -15.28
CA THR A 86 -24.21 8.66 -16.48
C THR A 86 -23.49 9.61 -17.44
N GLU A 87 -22.88 10.65 -16.89
CA GLU A 87 -22.26 11.74 -17.66
C GLU A 87 -20.81 11.44 -18.06
N GLY A 88 -20.12 10.59 -17.30
CA GLY A 88 -18.74 10.24 -17.55
C GLY A 88 -17.73 11.31 -17.12
N LEU A 89 -16.45 10.93 -17.11
CA LEU A 89 -15.39 11.78 -16.56
C LEU A 89 -15.25 13.12 -17.30
N THR A 90 -15.39 13.13 -18.62
CA THR A 90 -15.26 14.35 -19.43
C THR A 90 -16.26 15.43 -19.02
N SER A 91 -17.55 15.11 -19.01
CA SER A 91 -18.63 16.05 -18.64
C SER A 91 -18.49 16.53 -17.19
N ILE A 92 -18.16 15.63 -16.26
CA ILE A 92 -17.86 15.98 -14.86
C ILE A 92 -16.71 17.00 -14.77
N SER A 93 -15.65 16.76 -15.54
CA SER A 93 -14.43 17.57 -15.51
C SER A 93 -14.67 18.96 -16.09
N GLU A 94 -15.35 19.04 -17.23
CA GLU A 94 -15.78 20.32 -17.81
C GLU A 94 -16.56 21.13 -16.78
N LYS A 95 -17.61 20.54 -16.17
CA LYS A 95 -18.40 21.23 -15.14
C LYS A 95 -17.58 21.68 -13.94
N CYS A 96 -16.72 20.81 -13.41
CA CYS A 96 -15.95 21.13 -12.20
C CYS A 96 -14.87 22.19 -12.47
N PHE A 97 -14.10 22.04 -13.54
CA PHE A 97 -13.00 22.96 -13.85
C PHE A 97 -13.51 24.32 -14.35
N ASP A 98 -14.59 24.34 -15.15
CA ASP A 98 -15.23 25.60 -15.56
C ASP A 98 -15.78 26.36 -14.35
N ALA A 99 -16.46 25.66 -13.43
CA ALA A 99 -16.98 26.27 -12.21
C ALA A 99 -15.87 26.70 -11.23
N ALA A 100 -14.72 26.03 -11.24
CA ALA A 100 -13.57 26.40 -10.42
C ALA A 100 -12.88 27.68 -10.93
N ASN A 101 -12.92 27.93 -12.24
CA ASN A 101 -12.24 29.05 -12.91
C ASN A 101 -10.74 29.08 -12.56
N ILE A 102 -10.05 27.97 -12.85
CA ILE A 102 -8.61 27.77 -12.63
C ILE A 102 -7.86 28.07 -13.93
N GLU A 103 -6.92 29.01 -13.88
CA GLU A 103 -6.06 29.37 -15.02
C GLU A 103 -4.79 28.51 -15.06
N PHE A 104 -4.13 28.35 -13.90
CA PHE A 104 -2.95 27.52 -13.74
C PHE A 104 -3.13 26.50 -12.62
N VAL A 105 -2.65 25.27 -12.84
CA VAL A 105 -2.58 24.23 -11.81
C VAL A 105 -1.17 23.65 -11.71
N LEU A 106 -0.69 23.47 -10.48
CA LEU A 106 0.58 22.87 -10.14
C LEU A 106 0.36 21.45 -9.60
N LEU A 107 0.66 20.43 -10.40
CA LEU A 107 0.40 19.04 -10.08
C LEU A 107 1.65 18.35 -9.51
N ASP A 108 1.55 17.84 -8.28
CA ASP A 108 2.51 16.92 -7.69
C ASP A 108 2.39 15.55 -8.37
N ASP A 109 3.43 15.20 -9.13
CA ASP A 109 3.50 13.98 -9.93
C ASP A 109 4.12 12.78 -9.20
N GLY A 110 4.43 12.93 -7.91
CA GLY A 110 5.00 11.87 -7.09
C GLY A 110 4.00 11.04 -6.29
N LEU A 111 2.70 11.38 -6.33
CA LEU A 111 1.64 10.61 -5.69
C LEU A 111 1.04 9.60 -6.66
N THR A 112 1.22 8.31 -6.37
CA THR A 112 0.67 7.24 -7.20
C THR A 112 -0.74 6.85 -6.75
N MET A 113 -1.69 6.89 -7.68
CA MET A 113 -3.04 6.35 -7.54
C MET A 113 -3.32 5.39 -8.69
N ASP A 114 -4.33 4.53 -8.53
CA ASP A 114 -4.73 3.66 -9.63
C ASP A 114 -5.49 4.46 -10.70
N LYS A 115 -5.33 4.07 -11.97
CA LYS A 115 -6.07 4.66 -13.10
C LYS A 115 -5.94 6.18 -13.24
N MET A 116 -4.79 6.75 -12.84
CA MET A 116 -4.50 8.17 -13.09
C MET A 116 -4.58 8.50 -14.59
N VAL A 117 -5.15 9.66 -14.90
CA VAL A 117 -5.06 10.22 -16.26
C VAL A 117 -3.66 10.78 -16.51
N SER A 118 -3.27 10.96 -17.77
CA SER A 118 -1.99 11.61 -18.06
C SER A 118 -2.02 13.08 -17.64
N LEU A 119 -0.88 13.66 -17.24
CA LEU A 119 -0.83 15.09 -16.88
C LEU A 119 -1.29 16.00 -18.04
N GLY A 120 -1.07 15.58 -19.29
CA GLY A 120 -1.54 16.28 -20.48
C GLY A 120 -3.07 16.30 -20.62
N TRP A 121 -3.80 15.39 -19.96
CA TRP A 121 -5.25 15.36 -19.98
C TRP A 121 -5.87 16.62 -19.35
N HIS A 122 -5.26 17.15 -18.28
CA HIS A 122 -5.73 18.38 -17.61
C HIS A 122 -5.71 19.61 -18.51
N ARG A 123 -4.82 19.63 -19.53
CA ARG A 123 -4.70 20.74 -20.49
C ARG A 123 -5.93 20.92 -21.38
N LYS A 124 -6.86 19.96 -21.36
CA LYS A 124 -8.15 20.08 -22.05
C LYS A 124 -9.09 21.07 -21.35
N TYR A 125 -8.92 21.25 -20.04
CA TYR A 125 -9.82 22.04 -19.20
C TYR A 125 -9.11 23.22 -18.52
N ILE A 126 -7.81 23.10 -18.23
CA ILE A 126 -7.03 24.12 -17.53
C ILE A 126 -5.96 24.69 -18.48
N PRO A 127 -5.94 26.01 -18.72
CA PRO A 127 -5.03 26.65 -19.68
C PRO A 127 -3.55 26.35 -19.46
N GLY A 128 -3.06 26.35 -18.21
CA GLY A 128 -1.69 25.93 -17.93
C GLY A 128 -1.57 24.91 -16.81
N VAL A 129 -0.86 23.84 -17.13
CA VAL A 129 -0.61 22.71 -16.24
C VAL A 129 0.90 22.59 -16.06
N HIS A 130 1.33 22.72 -14.81
CA HIS A 130 2.74 22.70 -14.43
C HIS A 130 3.03 21.55 -13.47
N ARG A 131 4.28 21.06 -13.52
CA ARG A 131 4.72 19.91 -12.72
C ARG A 131 5.41 20.35 -11.44
N VAL A 132 5.14 19.63 -10.37
CA VAL A 132 5.84 19.67 -9.08
C VAL A 132 6.44 18.30 -8.82
N LEU A 133 7.75 18.26 -8.56
CA LEU A 133 8.49 17.00 -8.41
C LEU A 133 8.64 16.61 -6.94
N ARG A 134 8.14 15.45 -6.56
CA ARG A 134 8.28 14.92 -5.19
C ARG A 134 9.66 14.29 -4.96
N ILE A 135 10.42 14.87 -4.04
CA ILE A 135 11.84 14.51 -3.85
C ILE A 135 12.02 13.12 -3.25
N GLU A 136 11.12 12.69 -2.35
CA GLU A 136 11.17 11.35 -1.75
C GLU A 136 10.90 10.29 -2.82
N THR A 137 9.93 10.50 -3.71
CA THR A 137 9.66 9.58 -4.84
C THR A 137 10.85 9.51 -5.80
N VAL A 138 11.55 10.62 -6.05
CA VAL A 138 12.78 10.63 -6.84
C VAL A 138 13.89 9.82 -6.16
N ALA A 139 14.09 9.99 -4.85
CA ALA A 139 15.06 9.22 -4.10
C ALA A 139 14.73 7.71 -4.14
N GLU A 140 13.47 7.35 -3.85
CA GLU A 140 12.96 5.98 -3.92
C GLU A 140 13.13 5.39 -5.33
N ALA A 141 12.82 6.15 -6.38
CA ALA A 141 13.02 5.74 -7.77
C ALA A 141 14.49 5.44 -8.08
N ILE A 142 15.42 6.32 -7.69
CA ILE A 142 16.85 6.13 -7.91
C ILE A 142 17.35 4.88 -7.20
N LEU A 143 16.97 4.70 -5.93
CA LEU A 143 17.39 3.54 -5.15
C LEU A 143 16.83 2.25 -5.74
N ASN A 144 15.54 2.22 -6.11
CA ASN A 144 14.90 1.07 -6.74
C ASN A 144 15.53 0.73 -8.10
N GLN A 145 15.82 1.73 -8.94
CA GLN A 145 16.55 1.52 -10.20
C GLN A 145 17.96 0.99 -9.96
N GLY A 146 18.66 1.49 -8.94
CA GLY A 146 19.96 0.97 -8.54
C GLY A 146 19.91 -0.48 -8.08
N ILE A 147 18.89 -0.86 -7.30
CA ILE A 147 18.65 -2.25 -6.91
C ILE A 147 18.41 -3.13 -8.14
N GLN A 148 17.55 -2.70 -9.07
CA GLN A 148 17.31 -3.43 -10.32
C GLN A 148 18.58 -3.58 -11.18
N ALA A 149 19.45 -2.58 -11.17
CA ALA A 149 20.72 -2.57 -11.90
C ALA A 149 21.90 -3.16 -11.11
N ASN A 150 21.66 -3.74 -9.91
CA ASN A 150 22.69 -4.26 -9.00
C ASN A 150 23.82 -3.27 -8.70
N VAL A 151 23.49 -1.97 -8.62
CA VAL A 151 24.42 -0.91 -8.26
C VAL A 151 24.77 -1.03 -6.78
N ARG A 152 26.07 -1.07 -6.46
CA ARG A 152 26.54 -0.90 -5.08
C ARG A 152 26.49 0.57 -4.73
N TRP A 153 25.49 0.95 -3.92
CA TRP A 153 25.36 2.31 -3.45
C TRP A 153 26.41 2.65 -2.40
N THR A 154 26.96 3.85 -2.53
CA THR A 154 27.61 4.63 -1.47
C THR A 154 26.80 5.91 -1.29
N LEU A 155 26.96 6.61 -0.17
CA LEU A 155 26.29 7.91 -0.02
C LEU A 155 26.66 8.87 -1.15
N GLU A 156 27.94 8.93 -1.53
CA GLU A 156 28.44 9.81 -2.60
C GLU A 156 27.81 9.50 -3.96
N SER A 157 27.75 8.22 -4.34
CA SER A 157 27.15 7.82 -5.63
C SER A 157 25.65 8.07 -5.68
N PHE A 158 24.96 7.89 -4.54
CA PHE A 158 23.55 8.24 -4.41
C PHE A 158 23.34 9.76 -4.48
N GLU A 159 24.10 10.54 -3.71
CA GLU A 159 24.05 12.01 -3.69
C GLU A 159 24.26 12.59 -5.07
N HIS A 160 25.30 12.14 -5.78
CA HIS A 160 25.61 12.58 -7.12
C HIS A 160 24.42 12.33 -8.06
N ARG A 161 23.85 11.13 -8.05
CA ARG A 161 22.71 10.80 -8.93
C ARG A 161 21.44 11.55 -8.53
N PHE A 162 21.15 11.67 -7.25
CA PHE A 162 19.99 12.40 -6.73
C PHE A 162 20.06 13.88 -7.10
N SER A 163 21.17 14.55 -6.81
CA SER A 163 21.36 15.96 -7.11
C SER A 163 21.35 16.22 -8.61
N SER A 164 22.07 15.41 -9.40
CA SER A 164 22.06 15.52 -10.88
C SER A 164 20.65 15.34 -11.46
N THR A 165 19.85 14.44 -10.88
CA THR A 165 18.45 14.23 -11.29
C THR A 165 17.63 15.47 -11.03
N LEU A 166 17.66 16.01 -9.81
CA LEU A 166 16.94 17.24 -9.47
C LEU A 166 17.37 18.42 -10.33
N GLU A 167 18.67 18.58 -10.58
CA GLU A 167 19.20 19.61 -11.47
C GLU A 167 18.65 19.47 -12.89
N SER A 168 18.60 18.25 -13.43
CA SER A 168 18.06 17.99 -14.78
C SER A 168 16.57 18.32 -14.90
N PHE A 169 15.81 18.21 -13.81
CA PHE A 169 14.39 18.54 -13.76
C PHE A 169 14.12 20.00 -13.40
N SER A 170 15.09 20.73 -12.85
CA SER A 170 14.89 22.11 -12.36
C SER A 170 14.34 23.08 -13.41
N SER A 171 14.65 22.87 -14.69
CA SER A 171 14.09 23.67 -15.80
C SER A 171 12.75 23.16 -16.33
N LYS A 172 12.34 21.94 -15.95
CA LYS A 172 11.11 21.26 -16.43
C LYS A 172 9.97 21.32 -15.42
N VAL A 173 10.25 21.67 -14.17
CA VAL A 173 9.27 21.76 -13.08
C VAL A 173 9.22 23.18 -12.54
N VAL A 174 8.13 23.51 -11.86
CA VAL A 174 7.97 24.84 -11.23
C VAL A 174 8.23 24.81 -9.73
N ALA A 175 8.26 23.62 -9.12
CA ALA A 175 8.64 23.43 -7.73
C ALA A 175 9.13 22.00 -7.46
N PHE A 176 9.87 21.83 -6.37
CA PHE A 176 10.04 20.55 -5.70
C PHE A 176 9.02 20.43 -4.56
N LYS A 177 8.73 19.20 -4.13
CA LYS A 177 7.86 18.91 -3.00
C LYS A 177 8.51 17.90 -2.07
N SER A 178 8.45 18.17 -0.77
CA SER A 178 8.82 17.21 0.27
C SER A 178 7.60 16.74 1.06
N ILE A 179 7.57 15.43 1.31
CA ILE A 179 6.62 14.74 2.19
C ILE A 179 7.30 14.22 3.48
N ALA A 180 8.42 14.82 3.90
CA ALA A 180 9.18 14.41 5.10
C ALA A 180 8.30 14.28 6.36
N ALA A 181 7.23 15.08 6.49
CA ALA A 181 6.27 14.99 7.58
C ALA A 181 5.58 13.61 7.68
N TYR A 182 5.24 12.97 6.56
CA TYR A 182 4.68 11.60 6.49
C TYR A 182 5.71 10.50 6.77
N ARG A 183 7.00 10.85 6.79
CA ARG A 183 8.10 9.88 6.94
C ARG A 183 8.67 9.97 8.34
N SER A 184 9.53 10.96 8.56
CA SER A 184 10.34 11.06 9.78
C SER A 184 10.12 12.38 10.53
N GLY A 185 9.19 13.22 10.08
CA GLY A 185 8.85 14.50 10.69
C GLY A 185 9.68 15.68 10.18
N LEU A 186 9.22 16.89 10.50
CA LEU A 186 9.81 18.15 10.03
C LEU A 186 11.02 18.64 10.85
N ARG A 187 11.48 17.85 11.84
CA ARG A 187 12.68 18.18 12.62
C ARG A 187 13.94 17.83 11.85
N ILE A 188 14.12 18.44 10.69
CA ILE A 188 15.23 18.17 9.77
C ILE A 188 16.55 18.62 10.41
N ASN A 189 17.55 17.75 10.45
CA ASN A 189 18.90 18.10 10.87
C ASN A 189 19.71 18.63 9.66
N PRO A 190 19.97 19.95 9.54
CA PRO A 190 20.76 20.49 8.43
C PRO A 190 22.24 20.10 8.49
N LEU A 191 22.69 19.54 9.61
CA LEU A 191 24.07 19.12 9.87
C LEU A 191 24.20 17.60 10.01
N VAL A 192 23.28 16.83 9.40
CA VAL A 192 23.37 15.37 9.39
C VAL A 192 24.72 14.94 8.81
N SER A 193 25.43 14.07 9.51
CA SER A 193 26.77 13.66 9.08
C SER A 193 26.69 12.67 7.93
N ALA A 194 27.70 12.67 7.06
CA ALA A 194 27.81 11.69 5.98
C ALA A 194 27.73 10.24 6.49
N GLN A 195 28.31 9.96 7.67
CA GLN A 195 28.23 8.62 8.25
C GLN A 195 26.81 8.22 8.66
N GLU A 196 26.04 9.14 9.27
CA GLU A 196 24.65 8.89 9.65
C GLU A 196 23.77 8.71 8.41
N SER A 197 23.97 9.55 7.38
CA SER A 197 23.24 9.46 6.12
C SER A 197 23.57 8.19 5.35
N GLU A 198 24.83 7.74 5.36
CA GLU A 198 25.24 6.48 4.73
C GLU A 198 24.65 5.27 5.48
N ASN A 199 24.66 5.29 6.81
CA ASN A 199 23.97 4.26 7.60
C ASN A 199 22.46 4.26 7.30
N GLY A 200 21.83 5.43 7.22
CA GLY A 200 20.42 5.55 6.88
C GLY A 200 20.08 5.10 5.46
N LEU A 201 20.98 5.34 4.50
CA LEU A 201 20.91 4.81 3.14
C LEU A 201 20.92 3.29 3.16
N PHE A 202 21.87 2.68 3.87
CA PHE A 202 21.95 1.23 3.98
C PHE A 202 20.77 0.62 4.74
N ASP A 203 20.27 1.27 5.78
CA ASP A 203 19.08 0.80 6.51
C ASP A 203 17.85 0.77 5.60
N ASN A 204 17.63 1.82 4.80
CA ASN A 204 16.55 1.84 3.81
C ASN A 204 16.75 0.79 2.70
N LEU A 205 17.99 0.53 2.25
CA LEU A 205 18.28 -0.52 1.27
C LEU A 205 18.07 -1.93 1.84
N ARG A 206 18.38 -2.15 3.12
CA ARG A 206 18.15 -3.41 3.84
C ARG A 206 16.67 -3.70 4.08
N ALA A 207 15.83 -2.66 4.13
CA ALA A 207 14.38 -2.82 4.29
C ALA A 207 13.70 -3.48 3.07
N GLY A 208 14.40 -3.59 1.94
CA GLY A 208 13.91 -4.30 0.75
C GLY A 208 13.25 -3.40 -0.30
N ALA A 209 12.95 -3.98 -1.46
CA ALA A 209 12.28 -3.30 -2.57
C ALA A 209 10.76 -3.61 -2.59
N PRO A 210 9.88 -2.66 -2.93
CA PRO A 210 10.21 -1.28 -3.29
C PRO A 210 10.69 -0.48 -2.07
N VAL A 211 11.78 0.26 -2.25
CA VAL A 211 12.34 1.11 -1.19
C VAL A 211 11.33 2.18 -0.83
N ARG A 212 10.93 2.22 0.44
CA ARG A 212 10.23 3.34 1.07
C ARG A 212 11.22 4.10 1.94
N VAL A 213 11.60 5.31 1.52
CA VAL A 213 12.57 6.10 2.29
C VAL A 213 11.90 6.55 3.58
N SER A 214 12.34 5.99 4.70
CA SER A 214 11.76 6.23 6.02
C SER A 214 12.79 6.54 7.10
N ASN A 215 14.05 6.13 6.92
CA ASN A 215 15.13 6.46 7.84
C ASN A 215 15.36 7.98 7.95
N LYS A 216 15.35 8.50 9.19
CA LYS A 216 15.49 9.92 9.53
C LYS A 216 16.74 10.58 8.95
N ALA A 217 17.89 9.92 9.09
CA ALA A 217 19.17 10.50 8.64
C ALA A 217 19.22 10.60 7.11
N LEU A 218 18.63 9.64 6.40
CA LEU A 218 18.51 9.71 4.95
C LEU A 218 17.48 10.76 4.50
N ILE A 219 16.33 10.87 5.19
CA ILE A 219 15.33 11.92 4.92
C ILE A 219 15.96 13.31 5.08
N ASP A 220 16.68 13.55 6.18
CA ASP A 220 17.38 14.82 6.41
C ASP A 220 18.39 15.13 5.31
N PHE A 221 19.12 14.11 4.90
CA PHE A 221 20.08 14.21 3.81
C PHE A 221 19.40 14.59 2.50
N ILE A 222 18.41 13.82 2.02
CA ILE A 222 17.76 14.14 0.75
C ILE A 222 17.02 15.48 0.79
N PHE A 223 16.46 15.86 1.94
CA PHE A 223 15.79 17.14 2.14
C PHE A 223 16.79 18.29 1.97
N THR A 224 17.94 18.22 2.64
CA THR A 224 18.97 19.27 2.58
C THR A 224 19.63 19.33 1.20
N ARG A 225 19.93 18.19 0.57
CA ARG A 225 20.43 18.15 -0.82
C ARG A 225 19.43 18.76 -1.80
N ALA A 226 18.14 18.43 -1.67
CA ALA A 226 17.10 19.00 -2.52
C ALA A 226 16.95 20.51 -2.31
N LEU A 227 17.05 20.99 -1.07
CA LEU A 227 17.00 22.42 -0.74
C LEU A 227 18.20 23.18 -1.31
N GLU A 228 19.38 22.57 -1.36
CA GLU A 228 20.56 23.12 -2.02
C GLU A 228 20.35 23.28 -3.52
N VAL A 229 19.90 22.21 -4.19
CA VAL A 229 19.60 22.25 -5.63
C VAL A 229 18.50 23.27 -5.92
N ALA A 230 17.43 23.28 -5.11
CA ALA A 230 16.34 24.25 -5.19
C ALA A 230 16.85 25.70 -5.12
N THR A 231 17.73 25.98 -4.15
CA THR A 231 18.31 27.32 -3.97
C THR A 231 19.24 27.71 -5.12
N GLN A 232 20.08 26.78 -5.58
CA GLN A 232 21.03 27.02 -6.68
C GLN A 232 20.33 27.22 -8.04
N ARG A 233 19.21 26.52 -8.26
CA ARG A 233 18.44 26.56 -9.50
C ARG A 233 17.24 27.50 -9.45
N ASP A 234 17.03 28.18 -8.32
CA ASP A 234 15.91 29.10 -8.07
C ASP A 234 14.54 28.44 -8.34
N VAL A 235 14.39 27.23 -7.82
CA VAL A 235 13.16 26.43 -7.83
C VAL A 235 12.62 26.38 -6.40
N PRO A 236 11.36 26.75 -6.12
CA PRO A 236 10.80 26.67 -4.78
C PRO A 236 10.66 25.23 -4.27
N LEU A 237 10.70 25.08 -2.94
CA LEU A 237 10.38 23.82 -2.25
C LEU A 237 9.04 23.95 -1.52
N GLN A 238 8.07 23.15 -1.93
CA GLN A 238 6.83 22.94 -1.21
C GLN A 238 7.05 21.91 -0.10
N ILE A 239 6.56 22.16 1.10
CA ILE A 239 6.70 21.25 2.24
C ILE A 239 5.31 20.89 2.74
N HIS A 240 4.99 19.58 2.78
CA HIS A 240 3.76 19.13 3.45
C HIS A 240 3.85 19.44 4.95
N THR A 241 2.83 20.12 5.47
CA THR A 241 2.68 20.40 6.90
C THR A 241 1.22 20.19 7.29
N GLY A 242 0.94 20.05 8.59
CA GLY A 242 -0.43 19.85 9.06
C GLY A 242 -0.94 18.43 8.86
N PHE A 243 -2.26 18.24 8.85
CA PHE A 243 -2.90 16.92 8.82
C PHE A 243 -2.95 16.26 7.44
N GLY A 244 -3.22 14.95 7.47
CA GLY A 244 -3.26 14.09 6.31
C GLY A 244 -3.97 12.77 6.60
N ASP A 245 -3.65 11.74 5.83
CA ASP A 245 -4.17 10.39 6.08
C ASP A 245 -3.54 9.73 7.33
N LYS A 246 -3.90 8.47 7.59
CA LYS A 246 -3.46 7.72 8.78
C LYS A 246 -1.94 7.43 8.86
N ASP A 247 -1.18 7.60 7.79
CA ASP A 247 0.28 7.39 7.78
C ASP A 247 1.02 8.56 8.48
N LEU A 248 0.36 9.71 8.61
CA LEU A 248 0.93 10.91 9.21
C LEU A 248 0.87 10.89 10.75
N GLN A 249 2.00 11.14 11.40
CA GLN A 249 2.06 11.55 12.81
C GLN A 249 1.94 13.07 12.92
N LEU A 250 0.74 13.56 13.27
CA LEU A 250 0.40 14.98 13.20
C LEU A 250 1.33 15.88 14.02
N GLU A 251 1.79 15.43 15.17
CA GLU A 251 2.71 16.17 16.03
C GLU A 251 4.07 16.42 15.36
N LEU A 252 4.50 15.51 14.48
CA LEU A 252 5.77 15.63 13.74
C LEU A 252 5.66 16.56 12.53
N ALA A 253 4.44 16.94 12.16
CA ALA A 253 4.13 17.86 11.05
C ALA A 253 4.09 19.34 11.47
N ASN A 254 4.47 19.67 12.71
CA ASN A 254 4.54 21.04 13.19
C ASN A 254 5.65 21.84 12.46
N PRO A 255 5.31 22.96 11.79
CA PRO A 255 6.27 23.71 10.98
C PRO A 255 7.39 24.37 11.80
N LEU A 256 7.23 24.59 13.12
CA LEU A 256 8.32 25.12 13.97
C LEU A 256 9.56 24.22 14.00
N HIS A 257 9.40 22.93 13.67
CA HIS A 257 10.52 22.01 13.60
C HIS A 257 11.51 22.34 12.47
N LEU A 258 11.10 23.15 11.48
CA LEU A 258 11.96 23.59 10.37
C LEU A 258 12.94 24.71 10.74
N ARG A 259 12.85 25.29 11.95
CA ARG A 259 13.69 26.45 12.34
C ARG A 259 15.19 26.20 12.15
N ALA A 260 15.68 25.01 12.48
CA ALA A 260 17.10 24.68 12.30
C ALA A 260 17.53 24.82 10.83
N VAL A 261 16.68 24.45 9.88
CA VAL A 261 16.91 24.61 8.44
C VAL A 261 16.78 26.09 8.03
N LEU A 262 15.72 26.77 8.48
CA LEU A 262 15.45 28.16 8.10
C LEU A 262 16.50 29.16 8.62
N GLU A 263 17.09 28.88 9.78
CA GLU A 263 18.15 29.67 10.40
C GLU A 263 19.55 29.32 9.86
N HIS A 264 19.68 28.23 9.07
CA HIS A 264 20.96 27.82 8.52
C HIS A 264 21.40 28.77 7.37
N PRO A 265 22.62 29.34 7.41
CA PRO A 265 23.04 30.37 6.45
C PRO A 265 22.96 29.94 4.97
N SER A 266 23.24 28.66 4.68
CA SER A 266 23.19 28.13 3.31
C SER A 266 21.80 28.16 2.68
N TYR A 267 20.75 28.26 3.50
CA TYR A 267 19.34 28.16 3.06
C TYR A 267 18.56 29.45 3.28
N ALA A 268 19.23 30.55 3.67
CA ALA A 268 18.59 31.84 3.93
C ALA A 268 17.83 32.39 2.70
N ASN A 269 18.29 32.05 1.48
CA ASN A 269 17.66 32.46 0.22
C ASN A 269 16.71 31.40 -0.38
N ALA A 270 16.53 30.27 0.30
CA ALA A 270 15.74 29.16 -0.23
C ALA A 270 14.24 29.48 -0.19
N ARG A 271 13.58 29.45 -1.33
CA ARG A 271 12.16 29.81 -1.41
C ARG A 271 11.28 28.63 -1.00
N VAL A 272 10.60 28.75 0.13
CA VAL A 272 9.83 27.66 0.73
C VAL A 272 8.36 28.05 0.89
N VAL A 273 7.46 27.10 0.63
CA VAL A 273 6.04 27.23 0.98
C VAL A 273 5.61 26.08 1.89
N LEU A 274 4.91 26.43 2.97
CA LEU A 274 4.29 25.47 3.89
C LEU A 274 2.85 25.22 3.42
N LEU A 275 2.55 23.97 3.08
CA LEU A 275 1.25 23.61 2.50
C LEU A 275 0.23 23.23 3.57
N HIS A 276 -1.02 23.22 3.13
CA HIS A 276 -2.17 22.66 3.85
C HIS A 276 -2.59 23.44 5.10
N GLY A 277 -2.32 24.74 5.11
CA GLY A 277 -2.53 25.64 6.25
C GLY A 277 -1.76 25.24 7.51
N SER A 278 -0.86 24.25 7.43
CA SER A 278 -0.19 23.65 8.58
C SER A 278 -1.12 23.17 9.70
N TYR A 279 -2.41 22.86 9.44
CA TYR A 279 -3.36 22.60 10.52
C TYR A 279 -2.94 21.44 11.45
N PRO A 280 -3.01 21.60 12.78
CA PRO A 280 -3.63 22.70 13.52
C PRO A 280 -2.70 23.87 13.87
N PHE A 281 -1.53 23.95 13.24
CA PHE A 281 -0.42 24.88 13.57
C PHE A 281 -0.41 26.16 12.72
N MET A 282 -1.59 26.69 12.35
CA MET A 282 -1.70 27.90 11.51
C MET A 282 -0.93 29.09 12.12
N ARG A 283 -0.98 29.25 13.44
CA ARG A 283 -0.35 30.37 14.16
C ARG A 283 1.16 30.27 14.13
N GLU A 284 1.70 29.08 14.30
CA GLU A 284 3.11 28.79 14.16
C GLU A 284 3.59 29.06 12.73
N ALA A 285 2.83 28.62 11.73
CA ALA A 285 3.14 28.89 10.33
C ALA A 285 3.11 30.38 10.01
N SER A 286 2.10 31.09 10.51
CA SER A 286 1.95 32.55 10.39
C SER A 286 3.14 33.28 11.01
N TYR A 287 3.55 32.89 12.22
CA TYR A 287 4.75 33.39 12.87
C TYR A 287 6.00 33.18 11.98
N LEU A 288 6.22 31.96 11.47
CA LEU A 288 7.38 31.69 10.62
C LEU A 288 7.40 32.57 9.36
N ALA A 289 6.27 32.73 8.68
CA ALA A 289 6.19 33.59 7.49
C ALA A 289 6.44 35.08 7.80
N SER A 290 6.08 35.52 9.01
CA SER A 290 6.32 36.89 9.48
C SER A 290 7.80 37.18 9.78
N VAL A 291 8.54 36.19 10.31
CA VAL A 291 9.93 36.38 10.75
C VAL A 291 10.97 35.93 9.73
N TYR A 292 10.66 34.93 8.90
CA TYR A 292 11.59 34.40 7.89
C TYR A 292 11.22 34.93 6.50
N PRO A 293 12.08 35.73 5.84
CA PRO A 293 11.78 36.30 4.53
C PRO A 293 11.45 35.25 3.47
N GLN A 294 12.01 34.05 3.62
CA GLN A 294 11.94 32.98 2.63
C GLN A 294 10.75 32.03 2.77
N VAL A 295 9.97 32.14 3.86
CA VAL A 295 8.79 31.29 4.14
C VAL A 295 7.51 31.94 3.60
N HIS A 296 6.76 31.16 2.84
CA HIS A 296 5.42 31.45 2.31
C HIS A 296 4.43 30.39 2.78
N LEU A 297 3.14 30.68 2.67
CA LEU A 297 2.06 29.85 3.19
C LEU A 297 1.06 29.54 2.09
N ASP A 298 0.50 28.35 2.16
CA ASP A 298 -0.65 27.91 1.40
C ASP A 298 -1.71 27.34 2.37
N PHE A 299 -2.99 27.54 2.08
CA PHE A 299 -4.11 27.09 2.93
C PHE A 299 -4.98 25.99 2.32
N GLY A 300 -4.52 25.33 1.24
CA GLY A 300 -5.23 24.20 0.63
C GLY A 300 -5.50 23.06 1.62
N LEU A 301 -6.25 22.03 1.23
CA LEU A 301 -6.70 20.91 2.09
C LEU A 301 -7.62 21.31 3.26
N VAL A 302 -7.19 22.21 4.14
CA VAL A 302 -7.97 22.80 5.22
C VAL A 302 -9.30 23.36 4.70
N VAL A 303 -9.23 24.02 3.54
CA VAL A 303 -10.38 24.36 2.71
C VAL A 303 -10.43 23.35 1.56
N PRO A 304 -11.49 22.52 1.42
CA PRO A 304 -12.78 22.61 2.08
C PRO A 304 -12.96 21.68 3.30
N LYS A 305 -11.95 20.93 3.77
CA LYS A 305 -12.19 19.79 4.69
C LYS A 305 -12.68 20.17 6.09
N LEU A 306 -12.42 21.39 6.58
CA LEU A 306 -12.91 21.82 7.90
C LEU A 306 -14.38 22.29 7.85
N SER A 307 -14.98 22.48 9.04
CA SER A 307 -16.26 23.20 9.14
C SER A 307 -16.12 24.65 8.65
N VAL A 308 -17.21 25.33 8.30
CA VAL A 308 -17.16 26.75 7.84
C VAL A 308 -16.45 27.64 8.86
N ARG A 309 -16.72 27.43 10.17
CA ARG A 309 -15.99 28.12 11.23
C ARG A 309 -14.51 27.75 11.24
N GLY A 310 -14.17 26.47 11.13
CA GLY A 310 -12.79 25.98 11.13
C GLY A 310 -11.99 26.54 9.95
N MET A 311 -12.56 26.54 8.75
CA MET A 311 -11.95 27.13 7.55
C MET A 311 -11.69 28.63 7.73
N ARG A 312 -12.69 29.38 8.24
CA ARG A 312 -12.52 30.82 8.53
C ARG A 312 -11.41 31.05 9.54
N CYS A 313 -11.44 30.33 10.68
CA CYS A 313 -10.40 30.46 11.71
C CYS A 313 -9.02 30.14 11.15
N ALA A 314 -8.87 29.11 10.32
CA ALA A 314 -7.57 28.76 9.78
C ALA A 314 -7.00 29.83 8.85
N VAL A 315 -7.82 30.37 7.93
CA VAL A 315 -7.38 31.45 7.03
C VAL A 315 -7.09 32.73 7.82
N SER A 316 -7.91 33.07 8.81
CA SER A 316 -7.64 34.19 9.73
C SER A 316 -6.34 34.00 10.52
N ASP A 317 -6.14 32.84 11.18
CA ASP A 317 -4.94 32.55 11.96
C ASP A 317 -3.66 32.60 11.08
N LEU A 318 -3.76 32.28 9.77
CA LEU A 318 -2.64 32.46 8.84
C LEU A 318 -2.38 33.94 8.55
N MET A 319 -3.43 34.76 8.40
CA MET A 319 -3.32 36.21 8.15
C MET A 319 -2.94 37.04 9.38
N ASP A 320 -3.06 36.50 10.60
CA ASP A 320 -2.80 37.23 11.85
C ASP A 320 -1.38 37.84 11.91
N LEU A 321 -0.35 37.10 11.47
CA LEU A 321 1.04 37.58 11.46
C LEU A 321 1.69 37.57 10.08
N ALA A 322 1.24 36.71 9.16
CA ALA A 322 1.89 36.55 7.87
C ALA A 322 1.59 37.73 6.94
N PRO A 323 2.62 38.28 6.26
CA PRO A 323 2.40 39.24 5.19
C PRO A 323 1.49 38.67 4.10
N LEU A 324 0.48 39.43 3.66
CA LEU A 324 -0.53 38.96 2.71
C LEU A 324 0.06 38.54 1.36
N ASN A 325 1.17 39.14 0.95
CA ASN A 325 1.91 38.77 -0.27
C ASN A 325 2.66 37.43 -0.16
N LYS A 326 2.61 36.78 1.01
CA LYS A 326 3.21 35.46 1.26
C LYS A 326 2.17 34.35 1.43
N ILE A 327 0.88 34.67 1.35
CA ILE A 327 -0.21 33.69 1.48
C ILE A 327 -0.72 33.38 0.08
N MET A 328 -0.87 32.09 -0.23
CA MET A 328 -1.33 31.61 -1.54
C MET A 328 -2.47 30.61 -1.38
N PHE A 329 -3.21 30.44 -2.46
CA PHE A 329 -4.28 29.47 -2.59
C PHE A 329 -3.81 28.19 -3.30
N SER A 330 -4.36 27.06 -2.86
CA SER A 330 -4.44 25.83 -3.62
C SER A 330 -5.69 25.05 -3.24
N THR A 331 -6.11 24.13 -4.11
CA THR A 331 -7.25 23.25 -3.83
C THR A 331 -6.84 22.03 -3.01
N ASP A 332 -5.56 21.61 -3.11
CA ASP A 332 -5.13 20.25 -2.79
C ASP A 332 -6.00 19.18 -3.46
N GLY A 333 -6.42 19.44 -4.70
CA GLY A 333 -7.31 18.57 -5.46
C GLY A 333 -6.72 17.17 -5.57
N TYR A 334 -7.50 16.14 -5.26
CA TYR A 334 -7.04 14.76 -5.15
C TYR A 334 -8.06 13.81 -5.77
N ALA A 335 -7.60 13.02 -6.76
CA ALA A 335 -8.30 11.93 -7.45
C ALA A 335 -9.56 12.33 -8.25
N PHE A 336 -10.35 13.29 -7.79
CA PHE A 336 -11.67 13.59 -8.35
C PHE A 336 -11.77 15.07 -8.77
N PRO A 337 -12.25 15.40 -9.98
CA PRO A 337 -12.45 16.79 -10.42
C PRO A 337 -13.28 17.62 -9.42
N GLU A 338 -14.21 16.97 -8.72
CA GLU A 338 -15.03 17.57 -7.67
C GLU A 338 -14.21 18.22 -6.55
N THR A 339 -13.04 17.67 -6.22
CA THR A 339 -12.17 18.23 -5.16
C THR A 339 -11.61 19.60 -5.54
N PHE A 340 -11.27 19.81 -6.81
CA PHE A 340 -10.80 21.10 -7.33
C PHE A 340 -11.91 22.16 -7.25
N TYR A 341 -13.11 21.80 -7.71
CA TYR A 341 -14.28 22.67 -7.61
C TYR A 341 -14.60 23.06 -6.16
N LEU A 342 -14.67 22.08 -5.26
CA LEU A 342 -14.99 22.33 -3.87
C LEU A 342 -13.94 23.19 -3.18
N GLY A 343 -12.65 22.95 -3.45
CA GLY A 343 -11.53 23.76 -2.96
C GLY A 343 -11.62 25.20 -3.46
N ALA A 344 -11.82 25.40 -4.76
CA ALA A 344 -11.95 26.71 -5.39
C ALA A 344 -13.16 27.49 -4.83
N LYS A 345 -14.35 26.89 -4.85
CA LYS A 345 -15.60 27.51 -4.37
C LYS A 345 -15.47 27.97 -2.92
N TRP A 346 -15.05 27.08 -2.02
CA TRP A 346 -14.97 27.42 -0.61
C TRP A 346 -13.84 28.38 -0.29
N SER A 347 -12.74 28.37 -1.03
CA SER A 347 -11.65 29.31 -0.81
C SER A 347 -12.05 30.74 -1.16
N ARG A 348 -12.77 30.94 -2.27
CA ARG A 348 -13.33 32.26 -2.62
C ARG A 348 -14.30 32.76 -1.55
N GLU A 349 -15.21 31.89 -1.11
CA GLU A 349 -16.20 32.21 -0.09
C GLU A 349 -15.54 32.57 1.24
N ILE A 350 -14.63 31.73 1.74
CA ILE A 350 -13.98 31.93 3.03
C ILE A 350 -13.06 33.15 3.01
N LEU A 351 -12.26 33.31 1.95
CA LEU A 351 -11.38 34.48 1.83
C LEU A 351 -12.18 35.78 1.78
N SER A 352 -13.30 35.82 1.04
CA SER A 352 -14.15 37.02 1.01
C SER A 352 -14.67 37.39 2.40
N ARG A 353 -15.06 36.39 3.22
CA ARG A 353 -15.53 36.61 4.60
C ARG A 353 -14.42 37.12 5.50
N VAL A 354 -13.23 36.54 5.41
CA VAL A 354 -12.07 36.95 6.23
C VAL A 354 -11.63 38.37 5.86
N LEU A 355 -11.59 38.72 4.58
CA LEU A 355 -11.24 40.07 4.12
C LEU A 355 -12.30 41.12 4.51
N ILE A 356 -13.58 40.76 4.44
CA ILE A 356 -14.67 41.64 4.92
C ILE A 356 -14.53 41.87 6.44
N GLU A 357 -14.25 40.82 7.21
CA GLU A 357 -14.05 40.94 8.66
C GLU A 357 -12.86 41.84 9.01
N ALA A 358 -11.73 41.68 8.31
CA ALA A 358 -10.56 42.56 8.47
C ALA A 358 -10.87 44.02 8.10
N TYR A 359 -11.64 44.25 7.01
CA TYR A 359 -12.08 45.59 6.62
C TYR A 359 -13.03 46.21 7.66
N ASP A 360 -14.02 45.47 8.13
CA ASP A 360 -15.01 45.95 9.11
C ASP A 360 -14.38 46.29 10.47
N ASN A 361 -13.35 45.54 10.88
CA ASN A 361 -12.58 45.79 12.09
C ASN A 361 -11.64 47.01 11.96
N GLY A 362 -11.40 47.48 10.74
CA GLY A 362 -10.44 48.55 10.46
C GLY A 362 -8.98 48.10 10.42
N ASP A 363 -8.73 46.79 10.31
CA ASP A 363 -7.39 46.22 10.18
C ASP A 363 -6.78 46.54 8.80
N MET A 364 -7.62 46.74 7.79
CA MET A 364 -7.21 46.95 6.40
C MET A 364 -8.20 47.83 5.61
N PRO A 365 -7.73 48.81 4.81
CA PRO A 365 -8.60 49.60 3.94
C PRO A 365 -9.10 48.77 2.74
N ILE A 366 -10.22 49.19 2.13
CA ILE A 366 -10.86 48.47 1.02
C ILE A 366 -9.89 48.15 -0.14
N ASN A 367 -9.04 49.10 -0.55
CA ASN A 367 -8.12 48.88 -1.67
C ASN A 367 -7.10 47.77 -1.39
N GLU A 368 -6.64 47.65 -0.15
CA GLU A 368 -5.75 46.57 0.28
C GLU A 368 -6.50 45.24 0.36
N ALA A 369 -7.77 45.24 0.79
CA ALA A 369 -8.59 44.02 0.80
C ALA A 369 -8.83 43.47 -0.62
N LEU A 370 -9.08 44.36 -1.59
CA LEU A 370 -9.21 43.97 -3.00
C LEU A 370 -7.89 43.45 -3.57
N ALA A 371 -6.76 44.11 -3.24
CA ALA A 371 -5.43 43.65 -3.64
C ALA A 371 -5.05 42.31 -2.99
N ALA A 372 -5.45 42.08 -1.74
CA ALA A 372 -5.23 40.81 -1.04
C ALA A 372 -6.04 39.67 -1.65
N ALA A 373 -7.28 39.93 -2.09
CA ALA A 373 -8.09 38.94 -2.80
C ALA A 373 -7.41 38.48 -4.11
N ASP A 374 -6.97 39.43 -4.94
CA ASP A 374 -6.24 39.14 -6.19
C ASP A 374 -4.88 38.48 -5.93
N GLY A 375 -4.15 38.99 -4.93
CA GLY A 375 -2.88 38.47 -4.45
C GLY A 375 -2.94 37.01 -4.06
N ILE A 376 -3.78 36.69 -3.07
CA ILE A 376 -3.84 35.37 -2.45
C ILE A 376 -4.37 34.31 -3.42
N LEU A 377 -5.36 34.65 -4.25
CA LEU A 377 -5.98 33.71 -5.19
C LEU A 377 -5.18 33.50 -6.48
N GLY A 378 -4.30 34.43 -6.84
CA GLY A 378 -3.59 34.38 -8.12
C GLY A 378 -2.18 34.99 -8.09
N ARG A 379 -2.08 36.31 -7.89
CA ARG A 379 -0.83 37.05 -8.19
C ARG A 379 0.37 36.59 -7.37
N ASN A 380 0.18 36.28 -6.09
CA ASN A 380 1.26 35.79 -5.23
C ASN A 380 1.88 34.50 -5.77
N ALA A 381 1.06 33.57 -6.24
CA ALA A 381 1.53 32.31 -6.82
C ALA A 381 2.16 32.51 -8.21
N LEU A 382 1.62 33.42 -9.05
CA LEU A 382 2.24 33.79 -10.32
C LEU A 382 3.67 34.30 -10.14
N ASP A 383 3.85 35.23 -9.20
CA ASP A 383 5.15 35.87 -8.91
C ASP A 383 6.10 34.89 -8.22
N PHE A 384 5.60 34.12 -7.26
CA PHE A 384 6.38 33.10 -6.58
C PHE A 384 6.84 32.05 -7.61
N TYR A 385 5.96 31.32 -8.28
CA TYR A 385 6.39 30.23 -9.16
C TYR A 385 6.95 30.68 -10.52
N LYS A 386 7.01 32.00 -10.79
CA LYS A 386 7.52 32.59 -12.04
C LYS A 386 6.83 31.99 -13.27
N LEU A 387 5.50 31.98 -13.23
CA LEU A 387 4.68 31.35 -14.27
C LEU A 387 4.55 32.23 -15.52
N GLU A 388 4.71 33.55 -15.40
CA GLU A 388 4.70 34.48 -16.53
C GLU A 388 5.86 34.19 -17.50
N GLY A 389 5.53 33.84 -18.76
CA GLY A 389 6.51 33.54 -19.82
C GLY A 389 6.87 32.06 -20.00
N ARG A 390 6.41 31.16 -19.12
CA ARG A 390 6.60 29.70 -19.26
C ARG A 390 5.44 29.05 -20.02
N GLY A 391 5.26 29.41 -21.31
CA GLY A 391 4.50 28.63 -22.28
C GLY A 391 3.01 28.35 -21.97
N GLY A 392 2.18 29.38 -21.99
CA GLY A 392 0.86 29.31 -22.63
C GLY A 392 0.93 30.12 -23.93
N PHE A 393 0.86 29.48 -25.09
CA PHE A 393 0.87 30.22 -26.36
C PHE A 393 -0.49 30.93 -26.56
N SER A 394 -0.46 32.26 -26.41
CA SER A 394 -1.36 33.30 -26.96
C SER A 394 -2.79 32.92 -27.36
N ALA A 395 -3.76 33.46 -26.63
CA ALA A 395 -5.01 33.96 -27.19
C ALA A 395 -5.27 35.41 -26.72
N SER A 396 -5.10 36.35 -27.64
CA SER A 396 -5.59 37.74 -27.66
C SER A 396 -5.51 38.57 -26.36
N THR A 397 -4.47 39.40 -26.28
CA THR A 397 -4.50 40.68 -25.58
C THR A 397 -5.51 41.61 -26.26
N ASP A 398 -6.77 41.68 -25.79
CA ASP A 398 -7.66 42.76 -26.25
C ASP A 398 -8.78 43.20 -25.29
N SER A 399 -8.79 42.76 -24.03
CA SER A 399 -9.85 43.15 -23.07
C SER A 399 -9.40 44.02 -21.89
N LEU A 400 -8.11 44.20 -21.62
CA LEU A 400 -7.60 45.01 -20.50
C LEU A 400 -7.28 46.48 -20.84
N SER A 401 -7.26 46.84 -22.13
CA SER A 401 -6.97 48.23 -22.56
C SER A 401 -8.18 49.17 -22.48
N LYS A 402 -9.39 48.67 -22.20
CA LYS A 402 -10.62 49.48 -22.14
C LYS A 402 -11.08 49.90 -20.75
N LEU A 403 -10.48 49.39 -19.68
CA LEU A 403 -10.82 49.77 -18.29
C LEU A 403 -9.84 50.80 -17.69
N ASN A 404 -8.64 50.95 -18.23
CA ASN A 404 -7.60 51.85 -17.70
C ASN A 404 -7.57 53.28 -18.31
N GLN A 405 -8.54 53.67 -19.14
CA GLN A 405 -8.64 55.03 -19.68
C GLN A 405 -9.63 55.95 -18.95
N ALA A 406 -10.25 55.51 -17.86
CA ALA A 406 -11.22 56.33 -17.11
C ALA A 406 -10.72 56.84 -15.74
N ALA A 407 -9.51 56.49 -15.28
CA ALA A 407 -9.07 56.75 -13.90
C ALA A 407 -7.77 57.56 -13.74
N THR A 408 -7.21 58.14 -14.81
CA THR A 408 -5.95 58.91 -14.78
C THR A 408 -6.09 60.34 -15.32
N ALA A 409 -7.27 60.94 -15.15
CA ALA A 409 -7.47 62.38 -15.31
C ALA A 409 -7.74 63.01 -13.94
N GLY A 410 -6.66 63.31 -13.20
CA GLY A 410 -6.73 64.16 -12.02
C GLY A 410 -5.99 63.58 -10.83
N TYR A 411 -4.68 63.82 -10.77
CA TYR A 411 -3.97 64.36 -9.59
C TYR A 411 -2.45 64.27 -9.84
N ALA A 412 -1.96 65.19 -10.68
CA ALA A 412 -0.56 65.57 -10.68
C ALA A 412 -0.51 67.07 -10.42
N ALA A 413 -0.54 67.47 -9.15
CA ALA A 413 -0.06 68.77 -8.69
C ALA A 413 0.00 68.80 -7.15
N SER A 414 1.12 69.30 -6.63
CA SER A 414 1.35 69.70 -5.23
C SER A 414 1.62 68.52 -4.27
N VAL A 415 2.65 68.47 -3.41
CA VAL A 415 3.55 69.47 -2.84
C VAL A 415 4.84 68.76 -2.43
N ALA A 416 5.99 69.30 -2.84
CA ALA A 416 7.25 69.14 -2.12
C ALA A 416 7.32 70.22 -1.03
N SER A 417 7.56 69.85 0.24
CA SER A 417 8.34 70.60 1.24
C SER A 417 7.98 70.23 2.68
N MET A 418 9.01 70.35 3.54
CA MET A 418 9.01 70.59 5.00
C MET A 418 9.39 69.44 5.94
N ASP A 419 10.69 69.44 6.24
CA ASP A 419 11.33 69.24 7.55
C ASP A 419 10.44 69.32 8.80
N ARG A 420 10.73 68.44 9.79
CA ARG A 420 11.31 68.81 11.11
C ARG A 420 11.46 67.58 12.03
N THR A 421 12.68 67.34 12.51
CA THR A 421 13.00 66.61 13.75
C THR A 421 12.68 67.46 15.00
N PRO A 422 12.57 66.86 16.21
CA PRO A 422 13.76 66.87 17.09
C PRO A 422 14.00 65.60 17.94
N SER A 423 15.26 65.51 18.36
CA SER A 423 16.03 64.52 19.13
C SER A 423 15.60 64.23 20.58
N PHE A 424 16.01 63.07 21.14
CA PHE A 424 16.79 62.96 22.40
C PHE A 424 17.33 61.52 22.64
N GLN A 425 18.63 61.36 22.94
CA GLN A 425 19.31 60.11 23.39
C GLN A 425 19.27 59.96 24.94
N PRO A 426 19.55 58.78 25.54
CA PRO A 426 20.92 58.57 26.08
C PRO A 426 21.45 57.11 26.23
N ARG A 427 22.77 56.97 26.02
CA ARG A 427 23.82 56.30 26.85
C ARG A 427 23.90 54.75 26.98
N LEU A 428 25.02 54.22 26.46
CA LEU A 428 25.79 53.06 26.98
C LEU A 428 26.68 53.47 28.18
N PRO A 429 27.03 52.53 29.09
CA PRO A 429 28.45 52.31 29.45
C PRO A 429 28.74 50.80 29.85
N PRO A 430 29.91 50.41 30.42
CA PRO A 430 31.05 49.88 29.66
C PRO A 430 31.76 48.60 30.22
N SER A 431 32.57 47.95 29.36
CA SER A 431 33.86 47.22 29.56
C SER A 431 34.22 46.41 30.84
N LEU A 432 34.96 45.30 30.65
CA LEU A 432 36.18 44.79 31.38
C LEU A 432 36.27 43.23 31.17
N ARG A 433 37.39 42.50 31.00
CA ARG A 433 38.85 42.72 30.82
C ARG A 433 39.53 41.34 30.56
N THR A 434 40.55 41.30 29.68
CA THR A 434 41.84 40.52 29.72
C THR A 434 41.95 38.98 29.81
N LEU A 435 42.45 38.36 28.71
CA LEU A 435 43.63 37.46 28.46
C LEU A 435 44.40 36.79 29.65
N PRO A 436 45.10 35.62 29.49
CA PRO A 436 46.18 35.43 28.50
C PRO A 436 46.51 34.02 27.91
N ASN A 437 47.36 34.08 26.88
CA ASN A 437 48.15 33.09 26.13
C ASN A 437 48.67 31.81 26.85
N SER A 438 48.80 30.70 26.10
CA SER A 438 50.09 29.99 26.00
C SER A 438 50.21 29.00 24.83
N LYS A 439 51.29 29.20 24.05
CA LYS A 439 52.25 28.22 23.48
C LYS A 439 51.86 27.34 22.27
N SER A 440 52.43 27.77 21.15
CA SER A 440 52.93 26.97 20.04
C SER A 440 53.97 25.92 20.46
N ILE A 441 53.87 24.71 19.92
CA ILE A 441 54.95 23.73 19.82
C ILE A 441 55.08 23.29 18.36
N LYS A 442 56.28 23.48 17.79
CA LYS A 442 56.76 22.87 16.55
C LYS A 442 57.20 21.43 16.83
N LEU A 443 57.00 20.51 15.89
CA LEU A 443 57.80 19.29 15.81
C LEU A 443 58.40 19.18 14.40
N ASP A 444 59.73 19.08 14.38
CA ASP A 444 60.57 18.79 13.22
C ASP A 444 60.66 17.28 12.95
N SER A 445 60.80 16.97 11.66
CA SER A 445 61.50 15.86 10.98
C SER A 445 61.74 14.49 11.65
N ALA A 446 61.26 13.47 10.90
CA ALA A 446 61.96 12.25 10.47
C ALA A 446 62.37 11.16 11.48
N SER A 447 61.73 10.00 11.34
CA SER A 447 62.42 8.69 11.34
C SER A 447 61.61 7.65 10.57
N GLN A 448 62.28 7.04 9.58
CA GLN A 448 61.84 5.91 8.78
C GLN A 448 61.58 4.67 9.64
N LEU A 449 60.53 3.90 9.35
CA LEU A 449 60.52 2.44 9.50
C LEU A 449 59.42 1.78 8.64
N ALA A 450 59.87 0.75 7.94
CA ALA A 450 59.28 -0.12 6.93
C ALA A 450 57.77 -0.46 6.98
N SER A 451 57.15 -0.39 5.81
CA SER A 451 55.84 -0.94 5.43
C SER A 451 55.87 -2.45 5.15
N PRO A 452 54.87 -3.24 5.57
CA PRO A 452 54.55 -4.52 4.94
C PRO A 452 53.65 -4.32 3.71
N ARG A 453 54.00 -5.00 2.61
CA ARG A 453 53.29 -5.00 1.32
C ARG A 453 51.84 -5.52 1.46
N ALA A 454 50.88 -4.71 1.05
CA ALA A 454 49.55 -5.16 0.63
C ALA A 454 49.62 -5.70 -0.83
N PRO A 455 48.83 -6.73 -1.18
CA PRO A 455 48.82 -7.30 -2.53
C PRO A 455 48.26 -6.30 -3.54
N LYS A 456 48.86 -6.27 -4.73
CA LYS A 456 48.38 -5.51 -5.90
C LYS A 456 46.96 -5.94 -6.22
N VAL A 457 46.02 -5.01 -6.13
CA VAL A 457 44.72 -5.10 -6.81
C VAL A 457 44.95 -4.53 -8.20
N ASP A 458 44.78 -5.37 -9.21
CA ASP A 458 44.74 -4.92 -10.60
C ASP A 458 43.57 -3.94 -10.76
N ILE A 459 43.90 -2.73 -11.20
CA ILE A 459 42.93 -1.71 -11.60
C ILE A 459 42.24 -2.26 -12.86
N LEU A 460 41.05 -2.82 -12.69
CA LEU A 460 40.14 -3.06 -13.79
C LEU A 460 39.56 -1.71 -14.20
N ASP A 461 39.80 -1.38 -15.47
CA ASP A 461 39.37 -0.21 -16.21
C ASP A 461 38.15 0.54 -15.65
N GLU A 462 38.34 1.83 -15.38
CA GLU A 462 37.28 2.82 -15.30
C GLU A 462 36.53 2.86 -16.65
N LYS A 463 35.50 2.02 -16.78
CA LYS A 463 34.44 2.29 -17.75
C LYS A 463 33.66 3.49 -17.24
N VAL A 464 33.94 4.63 -17.87
CA VAL A 464 33.09 5.82 -17.92
C VAL A 464 31.63 5.38 -17.96
N ILE A 465 30.91 5.65 -16.87
CA ILE A 465 29.46 5.49 -16.82
C ILE A 465 28.91 6.65 -17.66
N ASP A 466 28.42 6.35 -18.86
CA ASP A 466 27.72 7.33 -19.68
C ASP A 466 26.58 7.96 -18.87
N PRO A 467 26.31 9.26 -19.03
CA PRO A 467 25.14 9.90 -18.43
C PRO A 467 23.89 9.20 -18.95
N ILE A 468 23.30 8.35 -18.12
CA ILE A 468 22.01 7.74 -18.38
C ILE A 468 20.99 8.87 -18.42
N VAL A 469 20.57 9.22 -19.64
CA VAL A 469 19.47 10.13 -19.90
C VAL A 469 18.26 9.60 -19.13
N ILE A 470 17.73 10.39 -18.20
CA ILE A 470 16.38 10.19 -17.68
C ILE A 470 15.45 10.51 -18.85
N VAL A 471 15.20 9.49 -19.66
CA VAL A 471 14.14 9.50 -20.65
C VAL A 471 12.85 9.50 -19.84
N GLU A 472 12.04 10.55 -20.04
CA GLU A 472 10.64 10.63 -19.60
C GLU A 472 9.94 9.31 -19.89
N LYS A 473 9.80 8.48 -18.86
CA LYS A 473 9.08 7.22 -18.92
C LYS A 473 8.69 6.88 -17.49
N ASP A 474 7.38 6.75 -17.30
CA ASP A 474 6.72 6.62 -16.01
C ASP A 474 7.41 5.59 -15.11
N LEU A 475 7.25 5.77 -13.81
CA LEU A 475 7.79 4.85 -12.81
C LEU A 475 7.14 3.44 -12.85
N HIS A 476 6.30 3.16 -13.87
CA HIS A 476 6.03 1.84 -14.43
C HIS A 476 5.83 1.81 -15.98
N GLU A 477 6.19 2.86 -16.73
CA GLU A 477 6.29 2.80 -18.19
C GLU A 477 7.73 2.54 -18.62
N GLY A 478 7.90 1.37 -19.21
CA GLY A 478 9.11 0.95 -19.89
C GLY A 478 8.94 -0.48 -20.36
N ILE A 479 8.11 -1.23 -19.63
CA ILE A 479 7.67 -2.56 -19.98
C ILE A 479 6.15 -2.51 -20.10
N ASP A 480 5.68 -2.41 -21.34
CA ASP A 480 4.26 -2.55 -21.65
C ASP A 480 3.80 -3.94 -21.18
N VAL A 481 2.72 -4.00 -20.40
CA VAL A 481 2.18 -5.28 -19.95
C VAL A 481 1.65 -5.98 -21.19
N LYS A 482 2.31 -7.05 -21.62
CA LYS A 482 1.90 -7.78 -22.82
C LYS A 482 0.82 -8.78 -22.52
N HIS A 483 0.82 -9.35 -21.31
CA HIS A 483 -0.01 -10.49 -20.97
C HIS A 483 -0.60 -10.42 -19.56
N VAL A 484 -1.80 -10.98 -19.40
CA VAL A 484 -2.42 -11.23 -18.10
C VAL A 484 -2.60 -12.73 -17.92
N ARG A 485 -2.11 -13.27 -16.81
CA ARG A 485 -2.24 -14.67 -16.39
C ARG A 485 -3.47 -14.80 -15.49
N LEU A 486 -4.44 -15.60 -15.91
CA LEU A 486 -5.62 -15.95 -15.14
C LEU A 486 -5.32 -17.21 -14.33
N LEU A 487 -5.03 -17.05 -13.04
CA LEU A 487 -4.59 -18.13 -12.14
C LEU A 487 -5.76 -18.71 -11.33
N PHE A 488 -5.81 -20.03 -11.22
CA PHE A 488 -6.71 -20.76 -10.33
C PHE A 488 -6.08 -22.06 -9.85
N SER A 489 -6.63 -22.64 -8.78
CA SER A 489 -6.29 -23.98 -8.33
C SER A 489 -7.42 -24.93 -8.69
N ASP A 490 -7.09 -26.07 -9.30
CA ASP A 490 -8.08 -27.07 -9.70
C ASP A 490 -8.53 -27.97 -8.54
N GLY A 491 -9.38 -28.97 -8.83
CA GLY A 491 -9.88 -29.93 -7.85
C GLY A 491 -8.80 -30.88 -7.30
N SER A 492 -7.70 -31.11 -8.04
CA SER A 492 -6.56 -31.90 -7.57
C SER A 492 -5.71 -31.12 -6.56
N GLY A 493 -5.69 -29.78 -6.66
CA GLY A 493 -4.82 -28.89 -5.89
C GLY A 493 -3.70 -28.28 -6.72
N GLN A 494 -3.65 -28.58 -8.02
CA GLN A 494 -2.65 -28.03 -8.92
C GLN A 494 -3.00 -26.60 -9.35
N ARG A 495 -1.97 -25.77 -9.39
CA ARG A 495 -2.01 -24.39 -9.86
C ARG A 495 -2.08 -24.40 -11.39
N ARG A 496 -3.11 -23.78 -11.96
CA ARG A 496 -3.36 -23.70 -13.40
C ARG A 496 -3.50 -22.26 -13.82
N CYS A 497 -3.06 -21.95 -15.04
CA CYS A 497 -3.29 -20.63 -15.60
C CYS A 497 -3.68 -20.66 -17.08
N ARG A 498 -4.36 -19.60 -17.50
CA ARG A 498 -4.49 -19.21 -18.91
C ARG A 498 -3.88 -17.83 -19.09
N VAL A 499 -3.12 -17.64 -20.15
CA VAL A 499 -2.47 -16.36 -20.44
C VAL A 499 -3.15 -15.73 -21.63
N VAL A 500 -3.49 -14.45 -21.53
CA VAL A 500 -4.12 -13.68 -22.61
C VAL A 500 -3.33 -12.39 -22.86
N PRO A 501 -3.23 -11.91 -24.11
CA PRO A 501 -2.68 -10.58 -24.37
C PRO A 501 -3.49 -9.49 -23.66
N VAL A 502 -2.84 -8.44 -23.16
CA VAL A 502 -3.50 -7.37 -22.38
C VAL A 502 -4.69 -6.75 -23.14
N LYS A 503 -4.55 -6.56 -24.46
CA LYS A 503 -5.62 -6.00 -25.31
C LYS A 503 -6.86 -6.90 -25.34
N ARG A 504 -6.68 -8.23 -25.35
CA ARG A 504 -7.80 -9.19 -25.28
C ARG A 504 -8.36 -9.23 -23.86
N TYR A 505 -7.51 -9.10 -22.86
CA TYR A 505 -7.94 -9.04 -21.47
C TYR A 505 -8.92 -7.87 -21.26
N GLU A 506 -8.47 -6.66 -21.61
CA GLU A 506 -9.23 -5.41 -21.42
C GLU A 506 -10.43 -5.30 -22.35
N GLY A 507 -10.32 -5.75 -23.61
CA GLY A 507 -11.41 -5.61 -24.57
C GLY A 507 -12.51 -6.67 -24.50
N VAL A 508 -12.29 -7.82 -23.85
CA VAL A 508 -13.25 -8.94 -23.86
C VAL A 508 -13.29 -9.72 -22.55
N VAL A 509 -12.14 -10.11 -22.02
CA VAL A 509 -12.09 -11.10 -20.92
C VAL A 509 -12.56 -10.52 -19.60
N MET A 510 -12.36 -9.22 -19.35
CA MET A 510 -12.86 -8.58 -18.13
C MET A 510 -14.39 -8.70 -18.00
N ASP A 511 -15.13 -8.46 -19.09
CA ASP A 511 -16.60 -8.43 -19.06
C ASP A 511 -17.23 -9.81 -19.33
N HIS A 512 -16.58 -10.63 -20.16
CA HIS A 512 -17.15 -11.87 -20.66
C HIS A 512 -16.41 -13.12 -20.18
N GLY A 513 -15.32 -12.96 -19.45
CA GLY A 513 -14.47 -14.06 -19.00
C GLY A 513 -13.75 -14.79 -20.14
N LEU A 514 -12.86 -15.69 -19.76
CA LEU A 514 -12.13 -16.55 -20.70
C LEU A 514 -12.72 -17.96 -20.70
N GLY A 515 -13.03 -18.49 -21.88
CA GLY A 515 -13.48 -19.86 -22.06
C GLY A 515 -12.45 -20.89 -21.57
N ILE A 516 -12.89 -21.87 -20.78
CA ILE A 516 -12.10 -23.05 -20.43
C ILE A 516 -13.00 -24.28 -20.30
N THR A 517 -12.48 -25.46 -20.62
CA THR A 517 -13.21 -26.72 -20.45
C THR A 517 -13.59 -26.97 -19.00
N GLN A 518 -14.82 -27.42 -18.77
CA GLN A 518 -15.28 -27.83 -17.43
C GLN A 518 -14.45 -29.00 -16.87
N ALA A 519 -13.89 -29.85 -17.74
CA ALA A 519 -13.06 -31.00 -17.36
C ALA A 519 -11.88 -30.62 -16.46
N CYS A 520 -11.38 -29.37 -16.52
CA CYS A 520 -10.20 -28.95 -15.75
C CYS A 520 -10.38 -29.10 -14.24
N MET A 521 -11.61 -29.01 -13.72
CA MET A 521 -11.89 -29.19 -12.29
C MET A 521 -11.95 -30.66 -11.84
N ALA A 522 -11.88 -31.61 -12.78
CA ALA A 522 -11.88 -33.05 -12.51
C ALA A 522 -10.60 -33.75 -12.95
N MET A 523 -9.58 -33.03 -13.41
CA MET A 523 -8.29 -33.61 -13.79
C MET A 523 -7.50 -34.07 -12.56
N THR A 524 -6.58 -35.03 -12.78
CA THR A 524 -5.70 -35.58 -11.74
C THR A 524 -4.27 -35.02 -11.87
N SER A 525 -3.42 -35.35 -10.92
CA SER A 525 -1.98 -35.04 -10.89
C SER A 525 -1.20 -35.73 -12.01
N PHE A 526 -1.73 -36.81 -12.56
CA PHE A 526 -1.04 -37.65 -13.54
C PHE A 526 -1.69 -37.65 -14.93
N SER A 527 -2.87 -37.04 -15.11
CA SER A 527 -3.62 -37.10 -16.37
C SER A 527 -4.40 -35.82 -16.64
N ASP A 528 -4.32 -35.31 -17.88
CA ASP A 528 -5.15 -34.21 -18.42
C ASP A 528 -6.53 -34.70 -18.90
N ALA A 529 -7.09 -35.71 -18.24
CA ALA A 529 -8.43 -36.22 -18.47
C ALA A 529 -9.24 -36.17 -17.16
N PRO A 530 -10.56 -35.88 -17.22
CA PRO A 530 -11.39 -35.87 -16.02
C PRO A 530 -11.46 -37.28 -15.43
N ALA A 531 -11.35 -37.38 -14.10
CA ALA A 531 -11.52 -38.63 -13.39
C ALA A 531 -12.92 -39.23 -13.67
N ALA A 532 -12.95 -40.55 -13.84
CA ALA A 532 -14.20 -41.29 -13.97
C ALA A 532 -15.13 -40.99 -12.79
N ASP A 533 -16.44 -40.95 -13.03
CA ASP A 533 -17.47 -40.67 -12.03
C ASP A 533 -17.45 -39.26 -11.40
N SER A 534 -16.58 -38.34 -11.85
CA SER A 534 -16.57 -36.95 -11.38
C SER A 534 -17.83 -36.16 -11.74
N GLY A 535 -18.59 -36.62 -12.74
CA GLY A 535 -19.73 -35.90 -13.32
C GLY A 535 -19.31 -34.79 -14.29
N LEU A 536 -18.01 -34.61 -14.55
CA LEU A 536 -17.47 -33.68 -15.54
C LEU A 536 -16.87 -34.46 -16.71
N THR A 537 -17.03 -33.92 -17.92
CA THR A 537 -16.51 -34.54 -19.16
C THR A 537 -15.80 -33.49 -20.00
N ALA A 538 -15.23 -33.90 -21.14
CA ALA A 538 -14.69 -32.96 -22.12
C ALA A 538 -15.75 -32.05 -22.77
N ILE A 539 -17.04 -32.36 -22.62
CA ILE A 539 -18.15 -31.58 -23.17
C ILE A 539 -18.53 -30.47 -22.19
N GLY A 540 -18.53 -29.24 -22.67
CA GLY A 540 -18.95 -28.07 -21.92
C GLY A 540 -17.80 -27.11 -21.62
N GLU A 541 -18.15 -25.83 -21.57
CA GLU A 541 -17.23 -24.73 -21.31
C GLU A 541 -17.75 -23.89 -20.12
N ILE A 542 -16.83 -23.31 -19.36
CA ILE A 542 -17.09 -22.31 -18.33
C ILE A 542 -16.31 -21.03 -18.68
N ARG A 543 -16.51 -19.99 -17.89
CA ARG A 543 -15.81 -18.71 -17.96
C ARG A 543 -14.93 -18.53 -16.73
N LEU A 544 -13.65 -18.31 -16.95
CA LEU A 544 -12.74 -17.75 -15.96
C LEU A 544 -13.01 -16.24 -15.92
N MET A 545 -13.68 -15.79 -14.86
CA MET A 545 -13.94 -14.38 -14.62
C MET A 545 -12.81 -13.81 -13.75
N PRO A 546 -11.99 -12.89 -14.26
CA PRO A 546 -10.93 -12.30 -13.47
C PRO A 546 -11.49 -11.45 -12.33
N ASP A 547 -10.98 -11.69 -11.13
CA ASP A 547 -11.17 -10.80 -9.99
C ASP A 547 -10.15 -9.66 -10.09
N ILE A 548 -10.63 -8.50 -10.56
CA ILE A 548 -9.79 -7.32 -10.82
C ILE A 548 -9.05 -6.88 -9.56
N SER A 549 -9.63 -7.07 -8.37
CA SER A 549 -9.01 -6.69 -7.09
C SER A 549 -7.74 -7.49 -6.77
N THR A 550 -7.58 -8.65 -7.40
CA THR A 550 -6.41 -9.54 -7.25
C THR A 550 -5.36 -9.34 -8.34
N ARG A 551 -5.58 -8.40 -9.27
CA ARG A 551 -4.63 -8.12 -10.35
C ARG A 551 -3.33 -7.56 -9.77
N ARG A 552 -2.20 -8.21 -10.06
CA ARG A 552 -0.86 -7.82 -9.61
C ARG A 552 0.15 -8.00 -10.74
N ARG A 553 1.17 -7.15 -10.81
CA ARG A 553 2.30 -7.33 -11.73
C ARG A 553 3.23 -8.40 -11.21
N LEU A 554 3.69 -9.32 -12.06
CA LEU A 554 4.60 -10.39 -11.66
C LEU A 554 6.05 -9.87 -11.61
N PRO A 555 6.72 -9.84 -10.44
CA PRO A 555 8.07 -9.27 -10.36
C PRO A 555 9.12 -10.07 -11.17
N TRP A 556 8.94 -11.38 -11.30
CA TRP A 556 9.83 -12.26 -12.07
C TRP A 556 9.51 -12.33 -13.58
N PHE A 557 8.37 -11.79 -14.01
CA PHE A 557 8.01 -11.59 -15.42
C PHE A 557 7.33 -10.23 -15.60
N PRO A 558 8.10 -9.12 -15.68
CA PRO A 558 7.53 -7.76 -15.65
C PRO A 558 6.56 -7.42 -16.79
N GLU A 559 6.63 -8.13 -17.93
CA GLU A 559 5.69 -8.03 -19.05
C GLU A 559 4.34 -8.74 -18.79
N HIS A 560 4.21 -9.40 -17.65
CA HIS A 560 3.03 -10.16 -17.25
C HIS A 560 2.43 -9.60 -15.97
N GLU A 561 1.11 -9.59 -15.94
CA GLU A 561 0.33 -9.48 -14.73
C GLU A 561 -0.35 -10.81 -14.43
N ILE A 562 -0.79 -10.99 -13.20
CA ILE A 562 -1.58 -12.12 -12.74
C ILE A 562 -2.88 -11.61 -12.14
N ALA A 563 -3.97 -12.34 -12.35
CA ALA A 563 -5.25 -12.12 -11.69
C ALA A 563 -5.83 -13.50 -11.31
N LEU A 564 -6.33 -13.62 -10.09
CA LEU A 564 -7.08 -14.79 -9.66
C LEU A 564 -8.47 -14.76 -10.29
N VAL A 565 -9.07 -15.93 -10.51
CA VAL A 565 -10.34 -16.02 -11.25
C VAL A 565 -11.41 -16.81 -10.52
N ASP A 566 -12.63 -16.28 -10.55
CA ASP A 566 -13.84 -17.04 -10.23
C ASP A 566 -14.28 -17.84 -11.48
N MET A 567 -14.82 -19.04 -11.28
CA MET A 567 -15.32 -19.88 -12.38
C MET A 567 -16.83 -19.78 -12.48
N HIS A 568 -17.30 -19.43 -13.67
CA HIS A 568 -18.70 -19.14 -13.95
C HIS A 568 -19.24 -20.03 -15.07
N SER A 569 -20.49 -20.46 -15.00
CA SER A 569 -21.13 -21.23 -16.09
C SER A 569 -21.30 -20.38 -17.35
N LYS A 570 -21.60 -19.10 -17.15
CA LYS A 570 -21.65 -18.00 -18.12
C LYS A 570 -21.32 -16.70 -17.40
N PRO A 571 -20.93 -15.62 -18.08
CA PRO A 571 -20.55 -14.36 -17.42
C PRO A 571 -21.58 -13.93 -16.38
N GLY A 572 -21.12 -13.57 -15.17
CA GLY A 572 -21.99 -13.20 -14.04
C GLY A 572 -22.75 -14.34 -13.34
N SER A 573 -22.63 -15.60 -13.79
CA SER A 573 -23.28 -16.76 -13.14
C SER A 573 -22.25 -17.71 -12.50
N PRO A 574 -22.01 -17.66 -11.18
CA PRO A 574 -21.08 -18.53 -10.48
C PRO A 574 -21.34 -20.02 -10.77
N TRP A 575 -20.28 -20.80 -10.90
CA TRP A 575 -20.36 -22.23 -11.18
C TRP A 575 -20.17 -23.05 -9.91
N GLN A 576 -20.97 -24.10 -9.76
CA GLN A 576 -21.02 -24.93 -8.54
C GLN A 576 -19.74 -25.70 -8.20
N TYR A 577 -18.76 -25.75 -9.12
CA TYR A 577 -17.45 -26.38 -8.89
C TYR A 577 -16.34 -25.36 -8.60
N CYS A 578 -16.64 -24.06 -8.52
CA CYS A 578 -15.64 -23.02 -8.31
C CYS A 578 -15.13 -23.00 -6.86
N PRO A 579 -13.83 -23.29 -6.59
CA PRO A 579 -13.32 -23.32 -5.22
C PRO A 579 -13.43 -21.98 -4.48
N ARG A 580 -13.11 -20.87 -5.17
CA ARG A 580 -13.19 -19.50 -4.61
C ARG A 580 -14.64 -19.14 -4.23
N SER A 581 -15.59 -19.42 -5.12
CA SER A 581 -17.02 -19.19 -4.84
C SER A 581 -17.50 -20.04 -3.67
N THR A 582 -17.08 -21.31 -3.58
CA THR A 582 -17.44 -22.19 -2.45
C THR A 582 -16.94 -21.61 -1.12
N LEU A 583 -15.68 -21.18 -1.04
CA LEU A 583 -15.14 -20.54 0.16
C LEU A 583 -15.87 -19.23 0.52
N ARG A 584 -16.16 -18.40 -0.48
CA ARG A 584 -16.93 -17.15 -0.31
C ARG A 584 -18.32 -17.44 0.25
N ASN A 585 -19.02 -18.42 -0.30
CA ASN A 585 -20.38 -18.78 0.10
C ASN A 585 -20.45 -19.30 1.55
N VAL A 586 -19.53 -20.18 1.96
CA VAL A 586 -19.53 -20.69 3.34
C VAL A 586 -19.13 -19.61 4.35
N THR A 587 -18.22 -18.69 3.98
CA THR A 587 -17.87 -17.53 4.82
C THR A 587 -19.06 -16.61 5.01
N GLN A 588 -19.79 -16.29 3.93
CA GLN A 588 -21.02 -15.49 4.00
C GLN A 588 -22.12 -16.19 4.80
N THR A 589 -22.21 -17.52 4.72
CA THR A 589 -23.17 -18.31 5.50
C THR A 589 -22.85 -18.26 6.99
N LEU A 590 -21.57 -18.41 7.37
CA LEU A 590 -21.11 -18.28 8.75
C LEU A 590 -21.46 -16.90 9.33
N GLU A 591 -21.22 -15.84 8.56
CA GLU A 591 -21.55 -14.47 8.96
C GLU A 591 -23.06 -14.27 9.09
N LYS A 592 -23.84 -14.74 8.12
CA LYS A 592 -25.30 -14.59 8.13
C LYS A 592 -25.98 -15.35 9.26
N GLU A 593 -25.55 -16.57 9.54
CA GLU A 593 -26.20 -17.43 10.55
C GLU A 593 -25.74 -17.12 11.98
N PHE A 594 -24.47 -16.73 12.16
CA PHE A 594 -23.87 -16.60 13.50
C PHE A 594 -23.30 -15.21 13.80
N GLY A 595 -23.24 -14.31 12.81
CA GLY A 595 -22.56 -13.01 12.96
C GLY A 595 -21.05 -13.16 13.15
N LEU A 596 -20.47 -14.24 12.60
CA LEU A 596 -19.06 -14.59 12.77
C LEU A 596 -18.30 -14.54 11.44
N THR A 597 -17.05 -14.10 11.49
CA THR A 597 -16.09 -14.18 10.39
C THR A 597 -14.85 -14.96 10.83
N LEU A 598 -14.11 -15.52 9.88
CA LEU A 598 -12.91 -16.30 10.15
C LEU A 598 -11.71 -15.66 9.47
N ARG A 599 -10.60 -15.57 10.20
CA ARG A 599 -9.28 -15.20 9.68
C ARG A 599 -8.36 -16.40 9.71
N ALA A 600 -7.55 -16.56 8.66
CA ALA A 600 -6.59 -17.63 8.50
C ALA A 600 -5.18 -17.08 8.26
N GLY A 601 -4.17 -17.67 8.90
CA GLY A 601 -2.75 -17.49 8.60
C GLY A 601 -2.12 -18.86 8.32
N PHE A 602 -1.19 -18.93 7.38
CA PHE A 602 -0.57 -20.20 6.96
C PHE A 602 0.92 -20.23 7.28
N GLU A 603 1.38 -21.36 7.81
CA GLU A 603 2.79 -21.73 7.91
C GLU A 603 3.08 -22.67 6.74
N SER A 604 3.70 -22.18 5.66
CA SER A 604 3.95 -22.96 4.45
C SER A 604 5.39 -23.45 4.41
N GLU A 605 5.58 -24.75 4.62
CA GLU A 605 6.87 -25.41 4.49
C GLU A 605 7.13 -25.81 3.02
N PHE A 606 8.39 -25.91 2.62
CA PHE A 606 8.81 -26.44 1.31
C PHE A 606 10.28 -26.88 1.34
N TYR A 607 10.65 -27.73 0.38
CA TYR A 607 12.06 -28.01 0.10
C TYR A 607 12.57 -27.16 -1.07
N LEU A 608 13.78 -26.61 -0.92
CA LEU A 608 14.62 -26.16 -2.02
C LEU A 608 15.61 -27.27 -2.38
N LEU A 609 15.56 -27.70 -3.63
CA LEU A 609 16.31 -28.84 -4.12
C LEU A 609 17.23 -28.45 -5.28
N LYS A 610 18.40 -29.09 -5.33
CA LYS A 610 19.34 -29.02 -6.45
C LYS A 610 19.54 -30.41 -7.07
N ARG A 611 19.98 -30.46 -8.33
CA ARG A 611 20.30 -31.72 -9.00
C ARG A 611 21.54 -32.35 -8.38
N ALA A 612 21.49 -33.65 -8.10
CA ALA A 612 22.64 -34.38 -7.56
C ALA A 612 23.80 -34.49 -8.57
N THR A 613 23.48 -34.62 -9.86
CA THR A 613 24.42 -34.62 -10.99
C THR A 613 23.70 -34.08 -12.22
N GLU A 614 24.44 -33.37 -13.08
CA GLU A 614 23.91 -32.79 -14.32
C GLU A 614 23.28 -33.89 -15.21
N GLY A 615 22.06 -33.65 -15.70
CA GLY A 615 21.31 -34.61 -16.53
C GLY A 615 20.55 -35.73 -15.79
N LYS A 616 20.72 -35.91 -14.47
CA LYS A 616 19.90 -36.87 -13.69
C LYS A 616 18.65 -36.21 -13.11
N LYS A 617 17.56 -36.99 -12.97
CA LYS A 617 16.29 -36.60 -12.31
C LYS A 617 16.33 -36.65 -10.77
N LYS A 618 17.48 -37.00 -10.19
CA LYS A 618 17.62 -37.11 -8.73
C LYS A 618 17.89 -35.75 -8.10
N TRP A 619 17.00 -35.33 -7.22
CA TRP A 619 17.12 -34.09 -6.46
C TRP A 619 17.65 -34.35 -5.04
N VAL A 620 18.40 -33.39 -4.52
CA VAL A 620 18.91 -33.39 -3.14
C VAL A 620 18.70 -32.01 -2.54
N GLY A 621 18.61 -31.93 -1.20
CA GLY A 621 18.54 -30.65 -0.49
C GLY A 621 19.70 -29.72 -0.86
N ILE A 622 19.45 -28.41 -0.86
CA ILE A 622 20.51 -27.44 -1.10
C ILE A 622 21.55 -27.44 0.03
N ASP A 623 21.14 -27.79 1.25
CA ASP A 623 21.97 -28.01 2.43
C ASP A 623 21.60 -29.33 3.16
N ALA A 624 22.26 -29.59 4.30
CA ALA A 624 22.04 -30.78 5.13
C ALA A 624 22.12 -30.44 6.65
N THR A 625 21.77 -29.21 7.01
CA THR A 625 21.88 -28.70 8.38
C THR A 625 20.64 -29.05 9.22
N PRO A 626 20.74 -29.05 10.56
CA PRO A 626 19.60 -29.38 11.42
C PRO A 626 18.61 -28.21 11.57
N TYR A 627 17.48 -28.49 12.20
CA TYR A 627 16.42 -27.53 12.54
C TYR A 627 16.95 -26.20 13.13
N CYS A 628 16.39 -25.07 12.66
CA CYS A 628 16.75 -23.72 13.10
C CYS A 628 18.26 -23.38 12.97
N SER A 629 18.96 -24.03 12.04
CA SER A 629 20.37 -23.77 11.77
C SER A 629 20.59 -22.41 11.11
N SER A 630 21.37 -21.55 11.78
CA SER A 630 21.83 -20.28 11.19
C SER A 630 22.66 -20.52 9.91
N ALA A 631 23.45 -21.59 9.85
CA ALA A 631 24.24 -21.92 8.65
C ALA A 631 23.36 -22.37 7.48
N GLY A 632 22.32 -23.15 7.74
CA GLY A 632 21.33 -23.57 6.73
C GLY A 632 20.58 -22.37 6.17
N PHE A 633 20.08 -21.52 7.07
CA PHE A 633 19.42 -20.28 6.69
C PHE A 633 20.32 -19.35 5.87
N ASN A 634 21.57 -19.14 6.30
CA ASN A 634 22.54 -18.31 5.56
C ASN A 634 22.80 -18.86 4.15
N SER A 635 22.83 -20.18 3.97
CA SER A 635 23.06 -20.81 2.66
C SER A 635 21.93 -20.55 1.66
N ALA A 636 20.70 -20.40 2.14
CA ALA A 636 19.52 -20.12 1.33
C ALA A 636 19.10 -18.64 1.34
N SER A 637 19.75 -17.80 2.17
CA SER A 637 19.36 -16.41 2.41
C SER A 637 19.20 -15.56 1.14
N PRO A 638 20.05 -15.66 0.09
CA PRO A 638 19.83 -14.93 -1.15
C PRO A 638 18.50 -15.28 -1.84
N ILE A 639 18.15 -16.57 -1.85
CA ILE A 639 16.92 -17.08 -2.48
C ILE A 639 15.71 -16.72 -1.62
N LEU A 640 15.79 -16.93 -0.30
CA LEU A 640 14.72 -16.59 0.63
C LEU A 640 14.46 -15.07 0.69
N SER A 641 15.50 -14.25 0.59
CA SER A 641 15.38 -12.79 0.51
C SER A 641 14.73 -12.34 -0.79
N GLU A 642 15.04 -12.99 -1.92
CA GLU A 642 14.35 -12.71 -3.18
C GLU A 642 12.89 -13.16 -3.15
N ILE A 643 12.61 -14.35 -2.59
CA ILE A 643 11.24 -14.84 -2.39
C ILE A 643 10.44 -13.81 -1.57
N THR A 644 10.95 -13.39 -0.41
CA THR A 644 10.21 -12.49 0.50
C THR A 644 10.06 -11.08 -0.07
N SER A 645 11.08 -10.56 -0.76
CA SER A 645 10.97 -9.27 -1.49
C SER A 645 9.93 -9.35 -2.61
N THR A 646 9.89 -10.48 -3.33
CA THR A 646 8.91 -10.71 -4.40
C THR A 646 7.49 -10.83 -3.85
N LEU A 647 7.31 -11.51 -2.72
CA LEU A 647 6.03 -11.59 -2.02
C LEU A 647 5.58 -10.24 -1.50
N SER A 648 6.49 -9.44 -0.94
CA SER A 648 6.19 -8.07 -0.50
C SER A 648 5.74 -7.19 -1.66
N ALA A 649 6.36 -7.31 -2.85
CA ALA A 649 5.91 -6.61 -4.06
C ALA A 649 4.54 -7.09 -4.60
N LEU A 650 4.05 -8.22 -4.12
CA LEU A 650 2.69 -8.74 -4.37
C LEU A 650 1.71 -8.43 -3.22
N ASP A 651 2.09 -7.56 -2.27
CA ASP A 651 1.34 -7.22 -1.05
C ASP A 651 1.14 -8.40 -0.07
N ILE A 652 2.04 -9.40 -0.10
CA ILE A 652 2.00 -10.56 0.78
C ILE A 652 3.10 -10.44 1.84
N GLN A 653 2.69 -10.19 3.08
CA GLN A 653 3.60 -10.04 4.22
C GLN A 653 3.97 -11.41 4.80
N ILE A 654 5.28 -11.63 4.96
CA ILE A 654 5.86 -12.76 5.69
C ILE A 654 6.21 -12.30 7.11
N GLU A 655 5.65 -12.97 8.10
CA GLU A 655 5.87 -12.68 9.53
C GLU A 655 7.13 -13.37 10.05
N GLN A 656 7.39 -14.59 9.57
CA GLN A 656 8.51 -15.40 10.02
C GLN A 656 9.03 -16.29 8.91
N MET A 657 10.33 -16.58 8.95
CA MET A 657 10.98 -17.58 8.12
C MET A 657 12.09 -18.28 8.89
N HIS A 658 12.29 -19.57 8.66
CA HIS A 658 13.40 -20.32 9.25
C HIS A 658 13.77 -21.55 8.43
N CYS A 659 14.96 -22.08 8.72
CA CYS A 659 15.39 -23.40 8.30
C CYS A 659 14.62 -24.45 9.11
N GLU A 660 13.98 -25.37 8.40
CA GLU A 660 13.26 -26.49 8.99
C GLU A 660 14.16 -27.71 9.22
N SER A 661 13.58 -28.80 9.71
CA SER A 661 14.32 -29.98 10.17
C SER A 661 14.99 -30.78 9.05
N GLY A 662 14.54 -30.62 7.79
CA GLY A 662 15.08 -31.32 6.63
C GLY A 662 16.18 -30.53 5.93
N GLY A 663 17.17 -31.23 5.35
CA GLY A 663 18.20 -30.58 4.54
C GLY A 663 17.58 -29.90 3.31
N GLY A 664 17.71 -28.57 3.22
CA GLY A 664 17.04 -27.75 2.23
C GLY A 664 15.56 -27.46 2.50
N GLN A 665 15.05 -27.76 3.70
CA GLN A 665 13.67 -27.45 4.09
C GLN A 665 13.58 -26.06 4.73
N PHE A 666 12.56 -25.30 4.34
CA PHE A 666 12.30 -23.97 4.88
C PHE A 666 10.81 -23.79 5.13
N GLU A 667 10.48 -22.85 6.02
CA GLU A 667 9.11 -22.44 6.30
C GLU A 667 8.96 -20.93 6.13
N LEU A 668 7.82 -20.52 5.60
CA LEU A 668 7.36 -19.13 5.58
C LEU A 668 6.01 -19.02 6.29
N ALA A 669 5.96 -18.26 7.38
CA ALA A 669 4.73 -17.91 8.07
C ALA A 669 4.14 -16.63 7.45
N VAL A 670 2.91 -16.72 6.95
CA VAL A 670 2.18 -15.63 6.30
C VAL A 670 1.25 -14.96 7.30
N GLY A 671 1.11 -13.63 7.21
CA GLY A 671 0.16 -12.87 8.03
C GLY A 671 -1.28 -13.41 7.92
N HIS A 672 -2.09 -13.17 8.94
CA HIS A 672 -3.47 -13.67 8.98
C HIS A 672 -4.46 -12.71 8.29
N PHE A 673 -5.31 -13.23 7.43
CA PHE A 673 -6.28 -12.45 6.64
C PHE A 673 -7.66 -13.09 6.65
N PRO A 674 -8.74 -12.39 6.24
CA PRO A 674 -10.00 -13.05 5.92
C PRO A 674 -9.77 -14.26 5.00
N CYS A 675 -10.46 -15.37 5.26
CA CYS A 675 -10.12 -16.68 4.68
C CYS A 675 -9.91 -16.69 3.15
N LEU A 676 -10.70 -15.93 2.38
CA LEU A 676 -10.53 -15.86 0.94
C LEU A 676 -9.17 -15.25 0.56
N VAL A 677 -8.81 -14.11 1.17
CA VAL A 677 -7.51 -13.46 0.95
C VAL A 677 -6.36 -14.33 1.43
N ALA A 678 -6.52 -15.05 2.55
CA ALA A 678 -5.49 -15.97 3.04
C ALA A 678 -5.22 -17.13 2.05
N ALA A 679 -6.28 -17.71 1.46
CA ALA A 679 -6.14 -18.75 0.44
C ALA A 679 -5.49 -18.23 -0.86
N ASP A 680 -5.82 -17.00 -1.26
CA ASP A 680 -5.24 -16.30 -2.41
C ASP A 680 -3.75 -16.08 -2.23
N ASN A 681 -3.38 -15.54 -1.06
CA ASN A 681 -1.99 -15.28 -0.70
C ASN A 681 -1.18 -16.58 -0.67
N LEU A 682 -1.75 -17.70 -0.20
CA LEU A 682 -1.06 -18.98 -0.22
C LEU A 682 -0.80 -19.50 -1.65
N LEU A 683 -1.75 -19.32 -2.58
CA LEU A 683 -1.52 -19.67 -3.99
C LEU A 683 -0.40 -18.84 -4.62
N LEU A 684 -0.45 -17.52 -4.43
CA LEU A 684 0.58 -16.60 -4.94
C LEU A 684 1.94 -16.83 -4.26
N LEU A 685 1.94 -17.23 -2.99
CA LEU A 685 3.15 -17.64 -2.28
C LEU A 685 3.83 -18.81 -2.98
N ARG A 686 3.07 -19.88 -3.23
CA ARG A 686 3.60 -21.08 -3.89
C ARG A 686 4.09 -20.76 -5.31
N GLU A 687 3.36 -19.93 -6.06
CA GLU A 687 3.80 -19.45 -7.38
C GLU A 687 5.13 -18.71 -7.32
N THR A 688 5.27 -17.82 -6.34
CA THR A 688 6.48 -17.02 -6.16
C THR A 688 7.67 -17.87 -5.76
N VAL A 689 7.50 -18.75 -4.78
CA VAL A 689 8.56 -19.67 -4.32
C VAL A 689 9.03 -20.56 -5.47
N THR A 690 8.11 -21.14 -6.25
CA THR A 690 8.46 -21.94 -7.43
C THR A 690 9.21 -21.10 -8.47
N ALA A 691 8.72 -19.91 -8.80
CA ALA A 691 9.31 -19.07 -9.83
C ALA A 691 10.72 -18.57 -9.46
N VAL A 692 10.94 -18.17 -8.21
CA VAL A 692 12.25 -17.74 -7.74
C VAL A 692 13.20 -18.93 -7.66
N ALA A 693 12.75 -20.09 -7.15
CA ALA A 693 13.60 -21.29 -7.13
C ALA A 693 14.05 -21.69 -8.54
N ASP A 694 13.14 -21.73 -9.52
CA ASP A 694 13.45 -22.06 -10.91
C ASP A 694 14.44 -21.04 -11.53
N LYS A 695 14.33 -19.75 -11.18
CA LYS A 695 15.28 -18.71 -11.61
C LYS A 695 16.72 -18.97 -11.12
N HIS A 696 16.87 -19.64 -9.99
CA HIS A 696 18.16 -20.00 -9.39
C HIS A 696 18.61 -21.43 -9.74
N ASP A 697 18.05 -22.04 -10.79
CA ASP A 697 18.30 -23.43 -11.20
C ASP A 697 18.01 -24.47 -10.10
N LEU A 698 17.12 -24.12 -9.16
CA LEU A 698 16.64 -24.98 -8.10
C LEU A 698 15.22 -25.45 -8.39
N ARG A 699 14.76 -26.42 -7.61
CA ARG A 699 13.37 -26.87 -7.59
C ARG A 699 12.80 -26.63 -6.20
N ALA A 700 11.75 -25.83 -6.10
CA ALA A 700 10.91 -25.82 -4.92
C ALA A 700 9.84 -26.92 -5.03
N THR A 701 9.56 -27.62 -3.93
CA THR A 701 8.42 -28.54 -3.86
C THR A 701 7.72 -28.44 -2.52
N PHE A 702 6.39 -28.53 -2.58
CA PHE A 702 5.49 -28.53 -1.43
C PHE A 702 4.96 -29.94 -1.11
N LEU A 703 5.58 -30.97 -1.69
CA LEU A 703 5.16 -32.35 -1.54
C LEU A 703 5.30 -32.81 -0.07
N PRO A 704 4.27 -33.41 0.55
CA PRO A 704 4.25 -33.71 1.99
C PRO A 704 5.39 -34.60 2.48
N LYS A 705 5.85 -35.54 1.64
CA LYS A 705 6.94 -36.46 1.98
C LYS A 705 7.80 -36.75 0.75
N TYR A 706 8.74 -35.85 0.46
CA TYR A 706 9.70 -36.07 -0.63
C TYR A 706 10.81 -37.06 -0.26
N PHE A 707 11.47 -36.86 0.88
CA PHE A 707 12.48 -37.79 1.39
C PHE A 707 11.82 -38.82 2.32
N PRO A 708 11.80 -40.13 1.98
CA PRO A 708 11.10 -41.14 2.78
C PRO A 708 11.55 -41.18 4.25
N SER A 709 12.85 -41.05 4.51
CA SER A 709 13.43 -41.01 5.86
C SER A 709 13.59 -39.60 6.43
N GLY A 710 13.20 -38.55 5.70
CA GLY A 710 13.30 -37.15 6.12
C GLY A 710 12.04 -36.65 6.82
N PRO A 711 12.06 -35.43 7.37
CA PRO A 711 10.86 -34.78 7.90
C PRO A 711 9.86 -34.47 6.78
N GLY A 712 8.58 -34.41 7.17
CA GLY A 712 7.48 -34.06 6.27
C GLY A 712 7.36 -32.56 6.06
N VAL A 713 6.61 -32.17 5.03
CA VAL A 713 6.31 -30.79 4.64
C VAL A 713 4.83 -30.49 4.93
N GLY A 714 4.58 -29.57 5.85
CA GLY A 714 3.25 -29.08 6.19
C GLY A 714 2.86 -27.76 5.54
N SER A 715 1.58 -27.41 5.66
CA SER A 715 1.03 -26.09 5.35
C SER A 715 0.03 -25.71 6.45
N HIS A 716 0.48 -25.65 7.71
CA HIS A 716 -0.39 -25.61 8.89
C HIS A 716 -1.20 -24.31 8.85
N VAL A 717 -2.44 -24.34 9.33
CA VAL A 717 -3.33 -23.19 9.25
C VAL A 717 -3.83 -22.76 10.62
N HIS A 718 -3.50 -21.52 10.97
CA HIS A 718 -3.96 -20.85 12.18
C HIS A 718 -5.29 -20.15 11.90
N LEU A 719 -6.30 -20.45 12.69
CA LEU A 719 -7.66 -19.97 12.52
C LEU A 719 -8.11 -19.20 13.76
N SER A 720 -8.64 -18.01 13.53
CA SER A 720 -9.27 -17.18 14.56
C SER A 720 -10.68 -16.75 14.13
N ILE A 721 -11.60 -16.73 15.10
CA ILE A 721 -13.03 -16.47 14.88
C ILE A 721 -13.36 -15.09 15.43
N TRP A 722 -14.07 -14.27 14.67
CA TRP A 722 -14.30 -12.86 14.98
C TRP A 722 -15.77 -12.48 14.87
N GLN A 723 -16.21 -11.58 15.75
CA GLN A 723 -17.49 -10.87 15.65
C GLN A 723 -17.19 -9.38 15.68
N GLY A 724 -17.27 -8.72 14.52
CA GLY A 724 -16.63 -7.41 14.32
C GLY A 724 -15.13 -7.50 14.64
N GLU A 725 -14.64 -6.59 15.48
CA GLU A 725 -13.24 -6.55 15.93
C GLU A 725 -12.96 -7.42 17.17
N ASN A 726 -13.93 -8.16 17.68
CA ASN A 726 -13.75 -9.01 18.85
C ASN A 726 -13.43 -10.46 18.46
N ASN A 727 -12.27 -10.96 18.88
CA ASN A 727 -11.91 -12.36 18.71
C ASN A 727 -12.72 -13.23 19.69
N VAL A 728 -13.69 -13.97 19.16
CA VAL A 728 -14.61 -14.77 19.97
C VAL A 728 -14.03 -16.11 20.39
N LEU A 729 -12.86 -16.54 19.89
CA LEU A 729 -12.18 -17.70 20.50
C LEU A 729 -11.76 -17.38 21.93
N MET A 730 -11.35 -16.14 22.20
CA MET A 730 -10.89 -15.70 23.52
C MET A 730 -12.05 -15.70 24.53
N GLY A 731 -12.05 -16.64 25.46
CA GLY A 731 -13.13 -16.79 26.46
C GLY A 731 -12.91 -15.97 27.72
N LYS A 732 -13.92 -15.20 28.16
CA LYS A 732 -13.96 -14.53 29.48
C LYS A 732 -15.18 -14.97 30.30
N GLY A 733 -15.03 -15.17 31.61
CA GLY A 733 -16.13 -15.44 32.55
C GLY A 733 -16.56 -16.92 32.69
N SER A 734 -17.70 -17.16 33.36
CA SER A 734 -18.14 -18.48 33.84
C SER A 734 -18.51 -19.52 32.77
N GLY A 735 -18.52 -19.14 31.48
CA GLY A 735 -18.73 -20.04 30.34
C GLY A 735 -17.45 -20.37 29.56
N SER A 736 -16.30 -19.86 29.99
CA SER A 736 -14.99 -20.16 29.41
C SER A 736 -14.47 -21.48 29.95
N LYS A 737 -14.09 -22.42 29.07
CA LYS A 737 -13.37 -23.65 29.42
C LYS A 737 -12.13 -23.73 28.54
N TYR A 738 -11.00 -24.10 29.14
CA TYR A 738 -9.70 -24.19 28.46
C TYR A 738 -9.24 -22.88 27.77
N GLY A 739 -9.64 -21.72 28.29
CA GLY A 739 -9.29 -20.43 27.68
C GLY A 739 -10.13 -20.03 26.47
N MET A 740 -11.12 -20.85 26.10
CA MET A 740 -11.97 -20.63 24.93
C MET A 740 -13.40 -20.24 25.31
N SER A 741 -14.01 -19.35 24.53
CA SER A 741 -15.44 -19.09 24.64
C SER A 741 -16.26 -20.33 24.28
N LYS A 742 -17.53 -20.37 24.71
CA LYS A 742 -18.47 -21.43 24.33
C LYS A 742 -18.60 -21.58 22.81
N GLN A 743 -18.72 -20.47 22.07
CA GLN A 743 -18.82 -20.49 20.61
C GLN A 743 -17.53 -21.02 19.97
N GLY A 744 -16.37 -20.64 20.49
CA GLY A 744 -15.08 -21.16 20.06
C GLY A 744 -14.96 -22.67 20.23
N GLN A 745 -15.37 -23.18 21.40
CA GLN A 745 -15.40 -24.61 21.69
C GLN A 745 -16.35 -25.37 20.75
N GLU A 746 -17.57 -24.86 20.53
CA GLU A 746 -18.55 -25.48 19.64
C GLU A 746 -18.05 -25.55 18.20
N PHE A 747 -17.46 -24.47 17.69
CA PHE A 747 -16.85 -24.44 16.35
C PHE A 747 -15.73 -25.46 16.24
N MET A 748 -14.77 -25.46 17.17
CA MET A 748 -13.63 -26.38 17.13
C MET A 748 -14.07 -27.84 17.31
N ALA A 749 -15.12 -28.10 18.10
CA ALA A 749 -15.71 -29.44 18.24
C ALA A 749 -16.34 -29.93 16.92
N GLY A 750 -16.94 -29.03 16.14
CA GLY A 750 -17.39 -29.31 14.77
C GLY A 750 -16.23 -29.72 13.87
N VAL A 751 -15.15 -28.92 13.84
CA VAL A 751 -13.94 -29.24 13.06
C VAL A 751 -13.35 -30.59 13.46
N LEU A 752 -13.22 -30.87 14.76
CA LEU A 752 -12.70 -32.15 15.28
C LEU A 752 -13.57 -33.34 14.89
N HIS A 753 -14.90 -33.17 14.91
CA HIS A 753 -15.84 -34.23 14.55
C HIS A 753 -15.71 -34.65 13.09
N HIS A 754 -15.62 -33.67 12.18
CA HIS A 754 -15.54 -33.86 10.74
C HIS A 754 -14.11 -34.07 10.22
N LEU A 755 -13.10 -34.05 11.11
CA LEU A 755 -11.69 -34.11 10.76
C LEU A 755 -11.31 -35.28 9.83
N PRO A 756 -11.82 -36.52 10.00
CA PRO A 756 -11.55 -37.61 9.06
C PRO A 756 -11.97 -37.31 7.62
N ALA A 757 -13.10 -36.61 7.42
CA ALA A 757 -13.58 -36.22 6.10
C ALA A 757 -12.83 -34.99 5.54
N ILE A 758 -12.45 -34.05 6.41
CA ILE A 758 -11.63 -32.87 6.04
C ILE A 758 -10.28 -33.29 5.42
N PHE A 759 -9.71 -34.43 5.83
CA PHE A 759 -8.46 -34.94 5.27
C PHE A 759 -8.51 -35.16 3.75
N ALA A 760 -9.66 -35.51 3.17
CA ALA A 760 -9.79 -35.63 1.71
C ALA A 760 -9.65 -34.28 0.96
N MET A 761 -9.78 -33.16 1.68
CA MET A 761 -9.63 -31.79 1.16
C MET A 761 -8.27 -31.16 1.50
N THR A 762 -7.61 -31.63 2.57
CA THR A 762 -6.42 -31.00 3.18
C THR A 762 -5.16 -31.88 3.10
N CYS A 763 -5.33 -33.19 2.87
CA CYS A 763 -4.30 -34.22 2.70
C CYS A 763 -4.61 -35.02 1.42
N THR A 764 -4.28 -34.44 0.27
CA THR A 764 -5.01 -34.67 -1.00
C THR A 764 -4.42 -35.71 -1.93
N VAL A 765 -3.24 -36.23 -1.64
CA VAL A 765 -2.55 -37.27 -2.41
C VAL A 765 -2.15 -38.45 -1.50
N PRO A 766 -1.92 -39.67 -2.00
CA PRO A 766 -1.47 -40.78 -1.17
C PRO A 766 -0.19 -40.46 -0.37
N ASN A 767 0.74 -39.69 -0.94
CA ASN A 767 1.96 -39.23 -0.29
C ASN A 767 1.73 -38.39 0.99
N SER A 768 0.58 -37.71 1.11
CA SER A 768 0.19 -36.96 2.33
C SER A 768 0.21 -37.84 3.57
N TYR A 769 -0.20 -39.10 3.43
CA TYR A 769 -0.37 -40.03 4.55
C TYR A 769 0.97 -40.65 4.98
N GLU A 770 2.03 -40.51 4.20
CA GLU A 770 3.41 -40.79 4.63
C GLU A 770 3.94 -39.70 5.58
N ARG A 771 3.36 -38.49 5.54
CA ARG A 771 3.58 -37.45 6.55
C ARG A 771 2.72 -37.68 7.78
N ILE A 772 1.44 -38.07 7.62
CA ILE A 772 0.49 -38.32 8.71
C ILE A 772 0.79 -39.66 9.41
N GLN A 773 1.76 -39.65 10.32
CA GLN A 773 2.17 -40.81 11.11
C GLN A 773 2.32 -40.41 12.59
N PRO A 774 2.23 -41.36 13.53
CA PRO A 774 2.55 -41.07 14.92
C PRO A 774 3.99 -40.55 15.05
N ASN A 775 4.21 -39.62 15.98
CA ASN A 775 5.53 -39.07 16.29
C ASN A 775 6.17 -38.24 15.15
N THR A 776 5.35 -37.62 14.29
CA THR A 776 5.82 -36.75 13.19
C THR A 776 5.22 -35.33 13.24
N TRP A 777 4.60 -34.92 14.35
CA TRP A 777 3.99 -33.59 14.53
C TRP A 777 2.93 -33.23 13.48
N SER A 778 2.20 -34.25 12.99
CA SER A 778 1.33 -34.12 11.82
C SER A 778 -0.14 -34.44 12.10
N GLY A 779 -0.46 -34.97 13.29
CA GLY A 779 -1.84 -35.25 13.72
C GLY A 779 -2.38 -36.61 13.29
N ALA A 780 -1.82 -37.71 13.81
CA ALA A 780 -2.23 -39.08 13.47
C ALA A 780 -3.47 -39.59 14.23
N TYR A 781 -3.90 -38.89 15.28
CA TYR A 781 -5.00 -39.30 16.15
C TYR A 781 -6.05 -38.19 16.28
N LYS A 782 -7.32 -38.56 16.36
CA LYS A 782 -8.45 -37.63 16.41
C LYS A 782 -8.58 -37.03 17.81
N CYS A 783 -7.78 -36.02 18.07
CA CYS A 783 -7.71 -35.31 19.34
C CYS A 783 -7.40 -33.83 19.12
N TRP A 784 -7.47 -33.06 20.19
CA TRP A 784 -6.95 -31.70 20.23
C TRP A 784 -6.15 -31.54 21.53
N GLY A 785 -5.24 -30.58 21.59
CA GLY A 785 -4.47 -30.31 22.80
C GLY A 785 -3.94 -28.88 22.87
N ARG A 786 -3.62 -28.44 24.08
CA ARG A 786 -3.00 -27.13 24.33
C ARG A 786 -1.51 -27.23 24.10
N ASP A 787 -0.98 -26.43 23.17
CA ASP A 787 0.43 -26.48 22.75
C ASP A 787 0.96 -27.86 22.34
N ASN A 788 0.06 -28.84 22.13
CA ASN A 788 0.41 -30.21 21.78
C ASN A 788 0.66 -30.30 20.28
N ARG A 789 1.94 -30.33 19.88
CA ARG A 789 2.35 -30.40 18.47
C ARG A 789 2.02 -31.73 17.79
N GLU A 790 1.71 -32.79 18.53
CA GLU A 790 1.26 -34.07 17.94
C GLU A 790 -0.24 -34.11 17.66
N ALA A 791 -1.02 -33.21 18.29
CA ALA A 791 -2.45 -33.13 18.06
C ALA A 791 -2.72 -32.45 16.69
N PRO A 792 -3.68 -32.96 15.89
CA PRO A 792 -4.04 -32.34 14.62
C PRO A 792 -4.67 -30.95 14.79
N LEU A 793 -5.36 -30.72 15.91
CA LEU A 793 -5.87 -29.43 16.34
C LEU A 793 -5.12 -28.97 17.60
N ARG A 794 -4.35 -27.91 17.46
CA ARG A 794 -3.58 -27.32 18.57
C ARG A 794 -4.13 -25.94 18.89
N THR A 795 -4.50 -25.69 20.14
CA THR A 795 -4.79 -24.31 20.57
C THR A 795 -3.48 -23.61 20.90
N ALA A 796 -3.34 -22.35 20.50
CA ALA A 796 -2.14 -21.56 20.73
C ALA A 796 -2.48 -20.13 21.16
N SER A 797 -1.49 -19.50 21.78
CA SER A 797 -1.55 -18.13 22.28
C SER A 797 -0.27 -17.41 21.85
N PRO A 798 -0.34 -16.22 21.23
CA PRO A 798 0.85 -15.49 20.84
C PRO A 798 1.59 -14.96 22.07
N PRO A 799 2.89 -14.67 21.94
CA PRO A 799 3.64 -13.99 22.99
C PRO A 799 2.94 -12.71 23.45
N GLY A 800 2.79 -12.53 24.76
CA GLY A 800 2.12 -11.37 25.35
C GLY A 800 0.63 -11.55 25.64
N CYS A 801 0.01 -12.67 25.26
CA CYS A 801 -1.29 -13.09 25.79
C CYS A 801 -1.12 -13.88 27.10
N ASP A 802 -2.12 -13.80 27.98
CA ASP A 802 -2.16 -14.62 29.20
C ASP A 802 -2.08 -16.11 28.83
N ALA A 803 -1.26 -16.87 29.55
CA ALA A 803 -0.95 -18.27 29.23
C ALA A 803 -2.20 -19.19 29.18
N ASP A 804 -3.29 -18.79 29.84
CA ASP A 804 -4.55 -19.54 29.88
C ASP A 804 -5.56 -19.10 28.81
N MET A 805 -5.24 -18.12 27.95
CA MET A 805 -6.15 -17.58 26.93
C MET A 805 -5.86 -18.12 25.55
N VAL A 806 -6.87 -18.59 24.82
CA VAL A 806 -6.71 -19.09 23.45
C VAL A 806 -7.17 -18.03 22.43
N SER A 807 -6.26 -17.54 21.59
CA SER A 807 -6.57 -16.58 20.52
C SER A 807 -6.86 -17.25 19.18
N ASN A 808 -6.28 -18.42 18.93
CA ASN A 808 -6.43 -19.16 17.69
C ASN A 808 -6.25 -20.66 17.96
N PHE A 809 -6.76 -21.47 17.04
CA PHE A 809 -6.38 -22.86 16.95
C PHE A 809 -5.72 -23.13 15.60
N GLU A 810 -4.85 -24.10 15.56
CA GLU A 810 -4.03 -24.50 14.42
C GLU A 810 -4.50 -25.87 13.95
N LEU A 811 -4.78 -26.01 12.66
CA LEU A 811 -4.97 -27.30 12.00
C LEU A 811 -3.65 -27.70 11.33
N LYS A 812 -2.96 -28.70 11.91
CA LYS A 812 -1.65 -29.18 11.45
C LYS A 812 -1.71 -30.13 10.27
N SER A 813 -2.83 -30.83 10.13
CA SER A 813 -3.10 -31.80 9.06
C SER A 813 -3.61 -31.08 7.81
N PHE A 814 -2.78 -30.18 7.29
CA PHE A 814 -2.98 -29.43 6.07
C PHE A 814 -1.64 -29.41 5.34
N ASP A 815 -1.62 -29.74 4.04
CA ASP A 815 -0.38 -29.84 3.29
C ASP A 815 -0.32 -29.00 2.00
N GLY A 816 0.85 -29.03 1.37
CA GLY A 816 1.18 -28.29 0.18
C GLY A 816 0.42 -28.70 -1.09
N CYS A 817 -0.14 -29.91 -1.12
CA CYS A 817 -0.91 -30.43 -2.25
C CYS A 817 -2.40 -30.05 -2.18
N ALA A 818 -2.86 -29.50 -1.05
CA ALA A 818 -4.25 -29.09 -0.89
C ALA A 818 -4.59 -27.82 -1.67
N ASN A 819 -5.80 -27.78 -2.24
CA ASN A 819 -6.40 -26.53 -2.71
C ASN A 819 -6.82 -25.70 -1.48
N PRO A 820 -6.20 -24.54 -1.22
CA PRO A 820 -6.44 -23.80 0.02
C PRO A 820 -7.89 -23.37 0.20
N HIS A 821 -8.59 -23.09 -0.90
CA HIS A 821 -9.99 -22.67 -0.87
C HIS A 821 -10.91 -23.80 -0.41
N LEU A 822 -10.71 -25.02 -0.95
CA LEU A 822 -11.52 -26.18 -0.59
C LEU A 822 -11.23 -26.64 0.85
N GLY A 823 -9.96 -26.62 1.26
CA GLY A 823 -9.56 -26.94 2.62
C GLY A 823 -10.21 -26.01 3.65
N LEU A 824 -10.09 -24.69 3.48
CA LEU A 824 -10.73 -23.72 4.37
C LEU A 824 -12.26 -23.82 4.32
N ALA A 825 -12.85 -24.06 3.14
CA ALA A 825 -14.29 -24.18 3.02
C ALA A 825 -14.82 -25.39 3.83
N ALA A 826 -14.12 -26.52 3.77
CA ALA A 826 -14.46 -27.71 4.56
C ALA A 826 -14.36 -27.47 6.07
N VAL A 827 -13.32 -26.74 6.51
CA VAL A 827 -13.16 -26.37 7.93
C VAL A 827 -14.28 -25.44 8.40
N ILE A 828 -14.65 -24.43 7.61
CA ILE A 828 -15.76 -23.52 7.95
C ILE A 828 -17.09 -24.28 7.99
N ALA A 829 -17.34 -25.16 7.01
CA ALA A 829 -18.54 -25.99 6.97
C ALA A 829 -18.67 -26.89 8.22
N ALA A 830 -17.58 -27.54 8.61
CA ALA A 830 -17.52 -28.37 9.83
C ALA A 830 -17.73 -27.54 11.11
N GLY A 831 -17.11 -26.36 11.20
CA GLY A 831 -17.26 -25.47 12.34
C GLY A 831 -18.70 -24.94 12.48
N MET A 832 -19.37 -24.63 11.37
CA MET A 832 -20.79 -24.28 11.38
C MET A 832 -21.67 -25.43 11.91
N ASP A 833 -21.39 -26.69 11.57
CA ASP A 833 -22.12 -27.82 12.15
C ASP A 833 -21.93 -27.93 13.67
N GLY A 834 -20.71 -27.65 14.13
CA GLY A 834 -20.38 -27.53 15.55
C GLY A 834 -21.25 -26.52 16.28
N LEU A 835 -21.38 -25.32 15.70
CA LEU A 835 -22.25 -24.25 16.21
C LEU A 835 -23.73 -24.63 16.15
N ARG A 836 -24.22 -25.17 15.02
CA ARG A 836 -25.63 -25.55 14.83
C ARG A 836 -26.10 -26.61 15.83
N LYS A 837 -25.22 -27.57 16.16
CA LYS A 837 -25.53 -28.70 17.05
C LYS A 837 -25.05 -28.48 18.48
N HIS A 838 -24.45 -27.32 18.80
CA HIS A 838 -23.86 -27.02 20.10
C HIS A 838 -22.93 -28.14 20.60
N ARG A 839 -22.06 -28.63 19.70
CA ARG A 839 -21.20 -29.79 19.97
C ARG A 839 -20.25 -29.49 21.13
N GLN A 840 -20.11 -30.46 22.02
CA GLN A 840 -19.21 -30.35 23.15
C GLN A 840 -17.80 -30.74 22.73
N LEU A 841 -16.85 -29.86 23.00
CA LEU A 841 -15.43 -30.14 22.80
C LEU A 841 -14.96 -31.13 23.88
N PRO A 842 -14.33 -32.27 23.53
CA PRO A 842 -13.84 -33.23 24.52
C PRO A 842 -12.70 -32.65 25.36
N GLU A 843 -12.27 -33.35 26.41
CA GLU A 843 -11.09 -32.96 27.18
C GLU A 843 -9.83 -32.91 26.30
N PRO A 844 -8.93 -31.92 26.52
CA PRO A 844 -7.69 -31.83 25.77
C PRO A 844 -6.79 -33.03 26.04
N THR A 845 -6.06 -33.44 25.01
CA THR A 845 -4.99 -34.44 25.13
C THR A 845 -3.69 -33.73 25.48
N GLU A 846 -3.26 -33.91 26.73
CA GLU A 846 -2.08 -33.24 27.34
C GLU A 846 -0.80 -34.11 27.27
N VAL A 847 -0.91 -35.31 26.69
CA VAL A 847 0.21 -36.25 26.48
C VAL A 847 0.45 -36.46 24.99
N ASN A 848 1.52 -37.17 24.63
CA ASN A 848 1.65 -37.64 23.26
C ASN A 848 0.46 -38.59 22.93
N PRO A 849 -0.36 -38.29 21.91
CA PRO A 849 -1.52 -39.11 21.56
C PRO A 849 -1.18 -40.57 21.25
N ASP A 850 0.05 -40.88 20.83
CA ASP A 850 0.51 -42.25 20.58
C ASP A 850 0.53 -43.13 21.84
N GLU A 851 0.74 -42.53 23.02
CA GLU A 851 0.62 -43.22 24.32
C GLU A 851 -0.82 -43.66 24.63
N LEU A 852 -1.79 -43.05 23.94
CA LEU A 852 -3.21 -43.36 24.02
C LEU A 852 -3.69 -44.23 22.86
N ALA A 853 -2.77 -44.80 22.07
CA ALA A 853 -3.12 -45.70 20.98
C ALA A 853 -4.07 -46.81 21.46
N GLY A 854 -5.18 -46.99 20.73
CA GLY A 854 -6.25 -47.93 21.09
C GLY A 854 -7.26 -47.40 22.12
N LYS A 855 -7.02 -46.25 22.75
CA LYS A 855 -7.98 -45.52 23.61
C LYS A 855 -8.61 -44.32 22.92
N ILE A 856 -7.91 -43.72 21.96
CA ILE A 856 -8.42 -42.65 21.08
C ILE A 856 -8.49 -43.12 19.63
N GLU A 857 -9.41 -42.54 18.86
CA GLU A 857 -9.64 -42.88 17.45
C GLU A 857 -8.43 -42.44 16.61
N ALA A 858 -7.91 -43.33 15.77
CA ALA A 858 -6.90 -42.96 14.77
C ALA A 858 -7.55 -42.14 13.65
N LEU A 859 -6.85 -41.14 13.13
CA LEU A 859 -7.26 -40.46 11.91
C LEU A 859 -6.95 -41.31 10.67
N PRO A 860 -7.53 -40.98 9.49
CA PRO A 860 -7.31 -41.74 8.27
C PRO A 860 -5.82 -41.94 8.00
N LYS A 861 -5.42 -43.21 7.83
CA LYS A 861 -4.03 -43.62 7.53
C LYS A 861 -3.74 -43.69 6.04
N SER A 862 -4.75 -43.45 5.22
CA SER A 862 -4.63 -43.44 3.77
C SER A 862 -5.67 -42.52 3.14
N LEU A 863 -5.41 -42.10 1.90
CA LEU A 863 -6.37 -41.31 1.13
C LEU A 863 -7.69 -42.08 0.90
N VAL A 864 -7.65 -43.42 0.86
CA VAL A 864 -8.86 -44.27 0.76
C VAL A 864 -9.78 -44.09 1.96
N GLU A 865 -9.21 -44.10 3.17
CA GLU A 865 -9.98 -43.91 4.40
C GLU A 865 -10.57 -42.50 4.50
N ALA A 866 -9.81 -41.47 4.11
CA ALA A 866 -10.30 -40.10 4.11
C ALA A 866 -11.42 -39.88 3.07
N VAL A 867 -11.29 -40.48 1.89
CA VAL A 867 -12.36 -40.47 0.87
C VAL A 867 -13.61 -41.18 1.38
N THR A 868 -13.46 -42.34 2.03
CA THR A 868 -14.58 -43.09 2.62
C THR A 868 -15.28 -42.25 3.70
N ALA A 869 -14.51 -41.54 4.53
CA ALA A 869 -15.05 -40.63 5.54
C ALA A 869 -15.84 -39.47 4.89
N LEU A 870 -15.31 -38.86 3.84
CA LEU A 870 -15.98 -37.79 3.10
C LEU A 870 -17.26 -38.28 2.39
N GLU A 871 -17.28 -39.51 1.85
CA GLU A 871 -18.48 -40.11 1.28
C GLU A 871 -19.61 -40.27 2.30
N GLY A 872 -19.25 -40.63 3.54
CA GLY A 872 -20.19 -40.75 4.67
C GLY A 872 -20.58 -39.44 5.34
N ASP A 873 -19.92 -38.33 5.02
CA ASP A 873 -20.15 -37.02 5.66
C ASP A 873 -21.20 -36.20 4.89
N SER A 874 -22.47 -36.42 5.21
CA SER A 874 -23.58 -35.70 4.55
C SER A 874 -23.50 -34.18 4.77
N VAL A 875 -22.97 -33.72 5.90
CA VAL A 875 -22.91 -32.29 6.24
C VAL A 875 -21.95 -31.56 5.31
N LEU A 876 -20.72 -32.08 5.15
CA LEU A 876 -19.76 -31.46 4.24
C LEU A 876 -20.23 -31.52 2.78
N ARG A 877 -20.86 -32.63 2.39
CA ARG A 877 -21.46 -32.80 1.06
C ARG A 877 -22.57 -31.79 0.77
N ASP A 878 -23.47 -31.58 1.72
CA ASP A 878 -24.58 -30.64 1.57
C ASP A 878 -24.09 -29.18 1.56
N VAL A 879 -23.19 -28.80 2.47
CA VAL A 879 -22.73 -27.41 2.61
C VAL A 879 -21.77 -27.00 1.49
N LEU A 880 -20.86 -27.87 1.06
CA LEU A 880 -19.91 -27.57 -0.02
C LEU A 880 -20.52 -27.76 -1.41
N GLY A 881 -21.60 -28.53 -1.49
CA GLY A 881 -22.30 -28.87 -2.73
C GLY A 881 -21.90 -30.24 -3.25
N GLU A 882 -22.89 -31.12 -3.37
CA GLU A 882 -22.74 -32.51 -3.85
C GLU A 882 -21.95 -32.64 -5.16
N PRO A 883 -22.18 -31.81 -6.20
CA PRO A 883 -21.44 -31.96 -7.46
C PRO A 883 -19.93 -31.75 -7.29
N LEU A 884 -19.52 -30.74 -6.53
CA LEU A 884 -18.11 -30.44 -6.27
C LEU A 884 -17.45 -31.56 -5.44
N VAL A 885 -18.11 -31.99 -4.37
CA VAL A 885 -17.58 -33.05 -3.51
C VAL A 885 -17.44 -34.37 -4.26
N LYS A 886 -18.42 -34.71 -5.12
CA LYS A 886 -18.34 -35.87 -6.01
C LYS A 886 -17.14 -35.82 -6.96
N ALA A 887 -16.86 -34.66 -7.56
CA ALA A 887 -15.68 -34.47 -8.40
C ALA A 887 -14.38 -34.65 -7.61
N VAL A 888 -14.27 -34.07 -6.40
CA VAL A 888 -13.09 -34.26 -5.54
C VAL A 888 -12.89 -35.74 -5.21
N ILE A 889 -13.94 -36.45 -4.76
CA ILE A 889 -13.88 -37.88 -4.45
C ILE A 889 -13.37 -38.68 -5.65
N ALA A 890 -13.91 -38.43 -6.85
CA ALA A 890 -13.48 -39.09 -8.08
C ALA A 890 -11.99 -38.88 -8.37
N ILE A 891 -11.50 -37.64 -8.24
CA ILE A 891 -10.07 -37.32 -8.40
C ILE A 891 -9.25 -38.14 -7.41
N ARG A 892 -9.59 -38.11 -6.11
CA ARG A 892 -8.84 -38.83 -5.06
C ARG A 892 -8.81 -40.34 -5.29
N LYS A 893 -9.93 -40.94 -5.71
CA LYS A 893 -9.97 -42.38 -6.06
C LYS A 893 -9.05 -42.70 -7.24
N ALA A 894 -9.01 -41.85 -8.25
CA ALA A 894 -8.11 -42.01 -9.39
C ALA A 894 -6.63 -41.86 -8.98
N GLU A 895 -6.30 -40.91 -8.10
CA GLU A 895 -4.94 -40.77 -7.54
C GLU A 895 -4.50 -42.01 -6.76
N VAL A 896 -5.38 -42.54 -5.90
CA VAL A 896 -5.13 -43.79 -5.16
C VAL A 896 -4.78 -44.90 -6.12
N GLU A 897 -5.63 -45.17 -7.10
CA GLU A 897 -5.43 -46.30 -8.01
C GLU A 897 -4.17 -46.13 -8.86
N TYR A 898 -3.87 -44.91 -9.29
CA TYR A 898 -2.71 -44.65 -10.13
C TYR A 898 -1.38 -44.82 -9.39
N TYR A 899 -1.26 -44.36 -8.15
CA TYR A 899 -0.01 -44.43 -7.39
C TYR A 899 0.15 -45.72 -6.59
N LYS A 900 -0.89 -46.54 -6.50
CA LYS A 900 -0.86 -47.83 -5.80
C LYS A 900 0.30 -48.70 -6.30
N GLY A 901 1.24 -49.01 -5.40
CA GLY A 901 2.36 -49.91 -5.67
C GLY A 901 3.40 -49.39 -6.65
N LYS A 902 3.39 -48.10 -7.00
CA LYS A 902 4.44 -47.48 -7.83
C LYS A 902 5.62 -47.04 -6.98
N GLU A 903 6.79 -47.58 -7.28
CA GLU A 903 8.05 -47.09 -6.73
C GLU A 903 8.40 -45.72 -7.34
N GLY A 904 8.90 -44.79 -6.54
CA GLY A 904 9.31 -43.45 -7.00
C GLY A 904 8.15 -42.50 -7.32
N ALA A 905 6.95 -42.72 -6.77
CA ALA A 905 5.80 -41.83 -6.95
C ALA A 905 6.11 -40.37 -6.54
N GLU A 906 6.97 -40.18 -5.54
CA GLU A 906 7.49 -38.89 -5.10
C GLU A 906 8.27 -38.16 -6.21
N GLU A 907 9.03 -38.87 -7.05
CA GLU A 907 9.74 -38.27 -8.19
C GLU A 907 8.78 -37.82 -9.30
N MET A 908 7.59 -38.43 -9.38
CA MET A 908 6.55 -38.00 -10.31
C MET A 908 5.79 -36.78 -9.78
N LEU A 909 5.49 -36.78 -8.48
CA LEU A 909 4.73 -35.74 -7.82
C LEU A 909 5.53 -34.45 -7.59
N VAL A 910 6.86 -34.53 -7.42
CA VAL A 910 7.72 -33.34 -7.26
C VAL A 910 7.70 -32.42 -8.49
N GLU A 911 7.41 -32.96 -9.68
CA GLU A 911 7.23 -32.15 -10.89
C GLU A 911 5.86 -31.44 -10.93
N ARG A 912 4.92 -31.82 -10.06
CA ARG A 912 3.52 -31.34 -10.03
C ARG A 912 3.23 -30.36 -8.89
N TYR A 913 3.86 -30.52 -7.72
CA TYR A 913 3.51 -29.81 -6.49
C TYR A 913 4.65 -28.97 -5.89
#